data_AF-A0AAU6BGQ7-F1
#
_entry.id   AF-A0AAU6BGQ7-F1
#
_cell.length_a   1.000
_cell.length_b   1.000
_cell.length_c   1.000
_cell.angle_alpha   90.00
_cell.angle_beta   90.00
_cell.angle_gamma   90.00
#
_symmetry.space_group_name_H-M   'P 1'
#
loop_
_entity.id
_entity.type
_entity.pdbx_description
1 polymer ?
#
loop_
_entity_poly.entity_id
_entity_poly.type
_entity_poly.pdbx_seq_one_letter_code
_entity_poly.pdbx_strand_id
1 'polypeptide(L)'
;MLGHLRGHLRGRRRSAALAAAVAAFLTVLLPAGPAEAGQRAWTGTWTTAQHASYDPGTSEVTVRIPVRVSAGGSSVRIRLTNGFTTEPVTIGHATVGRRDSGAAVAKPYQLRFGGKDGVTIAAGEQAVSDSVRLRVPARSDLVVSLYFPGRLTHISQHWMGLQTVYWTPDGGGDHAGDVGGDAFTRTDSTFPFLTGVDVRGGDTGGSVVALGDSITDGAASTANADRRWPDYLAGRLSACSTTAGVLNEGISGNRITAGTDGNPSALDRLERDVLSQPGARTVILFEGVNDLSWGGATGTQVIDGMKEIARRAHARGLRVIGATVVPYRGWGDWWTEAKEADRQQVNTFVRDSGGVFDGYADFDRAVRDPADPTRYAAAFDSGDHLHPNDTGMKAFADAVDLAGLRVARDCPSARVRLTPYLPSLRSGDGSEITAAVTNTGRSAVTEVRTRLDLPDGWTATADSTGRRTLDPGDSTTVTWTVTPSADATWGAARIGVASSFRQSGRVRHDSDSVDATVVPAPTGVRAPYLTTTTAEGAQYAQNSGQFAIWAGGQDLSGWKDEKAAVYLPGAAPASGSVIARVVGQTGSGPSAKAGIAVANDLTDPAKGGYAVLTMSRQFGVEFMTDSDGDGKLDTWAGGGASYHPAWLKLVRDGSACAAYASTDGSAWQQVGTANVPSASGDGDAGLVASAVNLDYPGETTTAVFDSFSTTH
;
A
#
# COMPACT_ATOMS: atom_id res chain seq x y z
N MET A 1 43.52 -58.88 29.19
CA MET A 1 44.37 -59.56 30.20
C MET A 1 45.70 -59.86 29.51
N LEU A 2 46.79 -59.19 29.96
CA LEU A 2 48.22 -59.40 29.65
C LEU A 2 48.65 -59.51 28.16
N GLY A 3 49.72 -58.89 27.67
CA GLY A 3 50.78 -58.14 28.30
C GLY A 3 51.80 -57.77 27.22
N HIS A 4 52.17 -56.49 27.22
CA HIS A 4 53.35 -55.94 26.56
C HIS A 4 54.65 -56.57 27.09
N LEU A 5 55.72 -56.52 26.28
CA LEU A 5 57.09 -56.10 26.65
C LEU A 5 57.98 -56.28 25.41
N ARG A 6 58.97 -55.46 25.04
CA ARG A 6 59.46 -54.09 25.32
C ARG A 6 60.70 -53.96 24.42
N GLY A 7 61.09 -52.74 24.03
CA GLY A 7 62.51 -52.47 23.78
C GLY A 7 62.87 -51.25 22.94
N HIS A 8 63.09 -50.12 23.61
CA HIS A 8 64.08 -49.05 23.30
C HIS A 8 63.72 -47.99 22.24
N LEU A 9 64.11 -46.71 22.32
CA LEU A 9 64.45 -45.74 23.39
C LEU A 9 64.62 -44.38 22.67
N ARG A 10 64.15 -43.28 23.30
CA ARG A 10 64.51 -41.85 23.12
C ARG A 10 64.06 -41.08 21.84
N GLY A 11 63.07 -40.19 22.03
CA GLY A 11 63.35 -38.75 22.24
C GLY A 11 63.18 -37.74 21.09
N ARG A 12 62.17 -36.87 21.25
CA ARG A 12 62.00 -35.45 20.82
C ARG A 12 61.36 -35.07 19.45
N ARG A 13 60.19 -34.44 19.61
CA ARG A 13 59.66 -33.18 18.99
C ARG A 13 59.05 -33.20 17.57
N ARG A 14 57.70 -33.22 17.58
CA ARG A 14 56.71 -32.30 16.94
C ARG A 14 56.92 -31.75 15.51
N SER A 15 55.91 -32.07 14.68
CA SER A 15 55.12 -31.22 13.75
C SER A 15 55.35 -31.34 12.24
N ALA A 16 54.29 -31.84 11.57
CA ALA A 16 53.69 -31.48 10.28
C ALA A 16 54.49 -31.62 8.96
N ALA A 17 53.98 -32.45 8.03
CA ALA A 17 53.25 -32.02 6.83
C ALA A 17 53.32 -33.04 5.66
N LEU A 18 52.23 -33.06 4.89
CA LEU A 18 52.09 -33.38 3.46
C LEU A 18 52.22 -34.82 2.93
N ALA A 19 51.13 -35.28 2.30
CA ALA A 19 51.20 -36.07 1.07
C ALA A 19 50.12 -35.59 0.09
N ALA A 20 50.58 -35.19 -1.09
CA ALA A 20 49.80 -34.66 -2.21
C ALA A 20 49.37 -35.78 -3.17
N ALA A 21 48.24 -35.60 -3.85
CA ALA A 21 47.91 -36.30 -5.08
C ALA A 21 47.38 -35.28 -6.11
N VAL A 22 48.07 -35.24 -7.25
CA VAL A 22 47.87 -34.33 -8.38
C VAL A 22 46.90 -34.99 -9.37
N ALA A 23 45.83 -34.28 -9.75
CA ALA A 23 45.05 -34.57 -10.94
C ALA A 23 44.88 -33.26 -11.75
N ALA A 24 45.28 -33.32 -13.02
CA ALA A 24 45.48 -32.19 -13.90
C ALA A 24 44.16 -31.55 -14.37
N PHE A 25 44.08 -30.22 -14.27
CA PHE A 25 43.05 -29.41 -14.92
C PHE A 25 43.52 -29.04 -16.34
N LEU A 26 42.80 -29.53 -17.37
CA LEU A 26 42.83 -28.96 -18.71
C LEU A 26 41.87 -27.77 -18.74
N THR A 27 42.42 -26.56 -18.66
CA THR A 27 41.69 -25.31 -18.94
C THR A 27 41.50 -25.17 -20.45
N VAL A 28 40.28 -25.41 -20.92
CA VAL A 28 39.85 -24.93 -22.24
C VAL A 28 39.68 -23.41 -22.12
N LEU A 29 40.66 -22.65 -22.62
CA LEU A 29 40.54 -21.21 -22.85
C LEU A 29 39.54 -21.01 -23.99
N LEU A 30 38.26 -20.81 -23.66
CA LEU A 30 37.32 -20.18 -24.58
C LEU A 30 37.80 -18.74 -24.82
N PRO A 31 37.85 -18.25 -26.06
CA PRO A 31 38.20 -16.87 -26.31
C PRO A 31 37.12 -16.00 -25.64
N ALA A 32 37.55 -15.13 -24.73
CA ALA A 32 36.71 -14.05 -24.24
C ALA A 32 36.21 -13.28 -25.47
N GLY A 33 34.89 -13.33 -25.70
CA GLY A 33 34.26 -12.44 -26.67
C GLY A 33 34.68 -11.00 -26.39
N PRO A 34 34.80 -10.14 -27.41
CA PRO A 34 35.25 -8.77 -27.20
C PRO A 34 34.40 -8.14 -26.11
N ALA A 35 35.04 -7.71 -25.02
CA ALA A 35 34.41 -6.90 -24.00
C ALA A 35 33.70 -5.74 -24.73
N GLU A 36 32.42 -5.54 -24.45
CA GLU A 36 31.61 -4.43 -24.98
C GLU A 36 32.16 -3.09 -24.43
N ALA A 37 33.34 -2.70 -24.90
CA ALA A 37 33.91 -1.39 -24.70
C ALA A 37 32.99 -0.38 -25.42
N GLY A 38 32.16 0.32 -24.64
CA GLY A 38 31.29 1.39 -25.11
C GLY A 38 29.83 1.33 -24.68
N GLN A 39 29.36 0.25 -24.04
CA GLN A 39 27.98 0.18 -23.54
C GLN A 39 27.89 0.68 -22.08
N ARG A 40 26.97 1.63 -21.81
CA ARG A 40 26.70 2.09 -20.43
C ARG A 40 26.28 0.90 -19.54
N ALA A 41 26.75 0.87 -18.30
CA ALA A 41 26.40 -0.20 -17.36
C ALA A 41 24.89 -0.24 -17.05
N TRP A 42 24.40 -1.39 -16.59
CA TRP A 42 23.02 -1.54 -16.10
C TRP A 42 22.82 -0.74 -14.81
N THR A 43 21.65 -0.12 -14.70
CA THR A 43 21.16 0.57 -13.49
C THR A 43 19.91 -0.14 -13.01
N GLY A 44 19.93 -0.67 -11.78
CA GLY A 44 18.71 -1.18 -11.16
C GLY A 44 17.73 -0.03 -10.99
N THR A 45 16.50 -0.20 -11.43
CA THR A 45 15.47 0.85 -11.40
C THR A 45 14.26 0.49 -10.55
N TRP A 46 14.15 -0.77 -10.16
CA TRP A 46 13.13 -1.28 -9.26
C TRP A 46 13.64 -2.60 -8.70
N THR A 47 13.41 -2.85 -7.41
CA THR A 47 13.71 -4.14 -6.76
C THR A 47 12.69 -4.46 -5.70
N THR A 48 12.71 -5.72 -5.26
CA THR A 48 12.04 -6.18 -4.06
C THR A 48 12.90 -7.25 -3.39
N ALA A 49 13.02 -7.18 -2.06
CA ALA A 49 13.75 -8.15 -1.27
C ALA A 49 12.89 -9.41 -1.05
N GLN A 50 13.24 -10.48 -1.75
CA GLN A 50 12.61 -11.79 -1.56
C GLN A 50 13.04 -12.37 -0.21
N HIS A 51 12.10 -12.92 0.56
CA HIS A 51 12.40 -13.32 1.93
C HIS A 51 11.78 -14.64 2.39
N ALA A 52 10.78 -15.19 1.71
CA ALA A 52 10.12 -16.42 2.15
C ALA A 52 9.67 -17.31 0.99
N SER A 53 9.06 -18.45 1.33
CA SER A 53 8.39 -19.34 0.39
C SER A 53 7.04 -19.80 0.92
N TYR A 54 6.07 -20.01 0.04
CA TYR A 54 4.77 -20.61 0.35
C TYR A 54 4.21 -21.40 -0.85
N ASP A 55 3.27 -22.31 -0.59
CA ASP A 55 2.51 -23.03 -1.62
C ASP A 55 1.32 -22.17 -2.08
N PRO A 56 1.31 -21.67 -3.33
CA PRO A 56 0.18 -20.92 -3.87
C PRO A 56 -1.02 -21.81 -4.26
N GLY A 57 -0.86 -23.13 -4.24
CA GLY A 57 -1.91 -24.09 -4.60
C GLY A 57 -2.36 -23.97 -6.05
N THR A 58 -1.47 -23.59 -6.97
CA THR A 58 -1.82 -23.29 -8.37
C THR A 58 -0.89 -23.97 -9.38
N SER A 59 -1.39 -24.17 -10.59
CA SER A 59 -0.73 -24.81 -11.72
C SER A 59 -1.15 -24.17 -13.03
N GLU A 60 -0.23 -24.10 -13.99
CA GLU A 60 -0.51 -23.62 -15.34
C GLU A 60 -1.15 -22.21 -15.33
N VAL A 61 -0.40 -21.24 -14.82
CA VAL A 61 -0.87 -19.86 -14.62
C VAL A 61 0.06 -18.82 -15.20
N THR A 62 -0.51 -17.68 -15.58
CA THR A 62 0.24 -16.46 -15.90
C THR A 62 0.03 -15.43 -14.79
N VAL A 63 1.13 -14.82 -14.34
CA VAL A 63 1.11 -13.68 -13.42
C VAL A 63 1.56 -12.41 -14.13
N ARG A 64 0.93 -11.28 -13.81
CA ARG A 64 1.32 -9.92 -14.20
C ARG A 64 1.66 -9.11 -12.98
N ILE A 65 2.89 -8.60 -12.96
CA ILE A 65 3.47 -7.84 -11.86
C ILE A 65 3.71 -6.41 -12.34
N PRO A 66 2.82 -5.45 -12.01
CA PRO A 66 3.08 -4.04 -12.24
C PRO A 66 4.22 -3.55 -11.35
N VAL A 67 5.15 -2.80 -11.94
CA VAL A 67 6.28 -2.18 -11.23
C VAL A 67 6.48 -0.75 -11.71
N ARG A 68 6.65 0.17 -10.75
CA ARG A 68 6.99 1.56 -11.03
C ARG A 68 8.50 1.71 -11.12
N VAL A 69 9.03 2.10 -12.28
CA VAL A 69 10.47 2.32 -12.43
C VAL A 69 10.89 3.68 -11.89
N SER A 70 12.00 3.75 -11.15
CA SER A 70 12.57 5.02 -10.67
C SER A 70 13.37 5.78 -11.75
N ALA A 71 14.26 5.10 -12.47
CA ALA A 71 15.09 5.63 -13.55
C ALA A 71 14.64 5.13 -14.93
N GLY A 72 14.92 5.93 -15.97
CA GLY A 72 14.56 5.59 -17.35
C GLY A 72 15.73 5.00 -18.15
N GLY A 73 15.42 4.39 -19.30
CA GLY A 73 16.40 3.86 -20.24
C GLY A 73 15.82 3.51 -21.61
N SER A 74 16.66 3.00 -22.49
CA SER A 74 16.30 2.53 -23.84
C SER A 74 16.33 1.00 -23.98
N SER A 75 16.75 0.30 -22.94
CA SER A 75 16.71 -1.15 -22.86
C SER A 75 16.42 -1.61 -21.44
N VAL A 76 15.78 -2.76 -21.32
CA VAL A 76 15.32 -3.36 -20.07
C VAL A 76 15.80 -4.81 -19.98
N ARG A 77 16.03 -5.28 -18.77
CA ARG A 77 16.07 -6.72 -18.43
C ARG A 77 15.44 -6.94 -17.06
N ILE A 78 15.07 -8.17 -16.75
CA ILE A 78 14.54 -8.56 -15.45
C ILE A 78 15.49 -9.53 -14.74
N ARG A 79 15.38 -9.59 -13.41
CA ARG A 79 16.07 -10.53 -12.54
C ARG A 79 15.07 -11.34 -11.74
N LEU A 80 15.31 -12.63 -11.67
CA LEU A 80 14.44 -13.64 -11.06
C LEU A 80 15.26 -14.49 -10.08
N THR A 81 14.61 -14.97 -9.03
CA THR A 81 15.22 -15.87 -8.03
C THR A 81 14.29 -17.04 -7.73
N ASN A 82 14.88 -18.22 -7.53
CA ASN A 82 14.25 -19.36 -6.90
C ASN A 82 14.94 -19.69 -5.56
N GLY A 83 15.40 -18.65 -4.87
CA GLY A 83 16.30 -18.75 -3.72
C GLY A 83 15.71 -19.34 -2.44
N PHE A 84 14.38 -19.40 -2.32
CA PHE A 84 13.69 -19.85 -1.10
C PHE A 84 12.90 -21.14 -1.28
N THR A 85 12.98 -21.78 -2.44
CA THR A 85 12.32 -23.07 -2.70
C THR A 85 13.35 -24.19 -2.73
N THR A 86 12.86 -25.43 -2.60
CA THR A 86 13.65 -26.66 -2.66
C THR A 86 13.49 -27.42 -3.98
N GLU A 87 12.65 -26.93 -4.88
CA GLU A 87 12.34 -27.55 -6.18
C GLU A 87 12.64 -26.56 -7.32
N PRO A 88 13.03 -27.04 -8.52
CA PRO A 88 13.21 -26.17 -9.67
C PRO A 88 11.88 -25.55 -10.12
N VAL A 89 11.91 -24.28 -10.53
CA VAL A 89 10.77 -23.60 -11.15
C VAL A 89 11.02 -23.38 -12.64
N THR A 90 10.01 -23.63 -13.47
CA THR A 90 10.08 -23.36 -14.92
C THR A 90 9.18 -22.19 -15.28
N ILE A 91 9.74 -21.22 -15.99
CA ILE A 91 9.02 -20.11 -16.62
C ILE A 91 9.02 -20.40 -18.12
N GLY A 92 7.86 -20.71 -18.67
CA GLY A 92 7.69 -21.11 -20.06
C GLY A 92 7.73 -19.94 -21.04
N HIS A 93 7.25 -18.78 -20.60
CA HIS A 93 7.19 -17.56 -21.38
C HIS A 93 7.20 -16.36 -20.43
N ALA A 94 7.96 -15.32 -20.78
CA ALA A 94 7.98 -14.06 -20.06
C ALA A 94 7.94 -12.85 -20.99
N THR A 95 7.25 -11.80 -20.58
CA THR A 95 7.20 -10.52 -21.32
C THR A 95 7.38 -9.33 -20.39
N VAL A 96 7.75 -8.18 -20.98
CA VAL A 96 7.69 -6.89 -20.31
C VAL A 96 7.07 -5.85 -21.23
N GLY A 97 6.27 -4.93 -20.70
CA GLY A 97 5.73 -3.82 -21.47
C GLY A 97 5.32 -2.66 -20.59
N ARG A 98 5.00 -1.51 -21.21
CA ARG A 98 4.46 -0.36 -20.47
C ARG A 98 3.02 -0.66 -20.05
N ARG A 99 2.71 -0.39 -18.80
CA ARG A 99 1.34 -0.52 -18.28
C ARG A 99 0.42 0.45 -19.00
N ASP A 100 -0.78 -0.02 -19.32
CA ASP A 100 -1.88 0.82 -19.78
C ASP A 100 -2.82 1.14 -18.60
N SER A 101 -3.59 0.15 -18.15
CA SER A 101 -4.45 0.24 -16.95
C SER A 101 -4.65 -1.14 -16.32
N GLY A 102 -4.78 -1.23 -14.99
CA GLY A 102 -5.01 -2.52 -14.32
C GLY A 102 -3.92 -3.54 -14.69
N ALA A 103 -4.33 -4.70 -15.20
CA ALA A 103 -3.44 -5.72 -15.76
C ALA A 103 -3.01 -5.45 -17.21
N ALA A 104 -3.66 -4.54 -17.95
CA ALA A 104 -3.42 -4.32 -19.37
C ALA A 104 -2.05 -3.69 -19.66
N VAL A 105 -1.48 -4.09 -20.80
CA VAL A 105 -0.12 -3.71 -21.24
C VAL A 105 -0.21 -3.14 -22.66
N ALA A 106 0.31 -1.93 -22.88
CA ALA A 106 0.20 -1.26 -24.18
C ALA A 106 0.83 -2.06 -25.33
N LYS A 107 1.99 -2.68 -25.07
CA LYS A 107 2.64 -3.63 -25.97
C LYS A 107 3.58 -4.54 -25.18
N PRO A 108 3.35 -5.86 -25.14
CA PRO A 108 4.28 -6.81 -24.54
C PRO A 108 5.48 -7.04 -25.45
N TYR A 109 6.66 -7.14 -24.85
CA TYR A 109 7.91 -7.50 -25.51
C TYR A 109 8.43 -8.80 -24.90
N GLN A 110 8.71 -9.78 -25.76
CA GLN A 110 9.28 -11.06 -25.35
C GLN A 110 10.59 -10.87 -24.57
N LEU A 111 10.68 -11.53 -23.43
CA LEU A 111 11.92 -11.73 -22.70
C LEU A 111 12.51 -13.10 -23.07
N ARG A 112 13.84 -13.14 -23.19
CA ARG A 112 14.59 -14.36 -23.46
C ARG A 112 15.62 -14.61 -22.36
N PHE A 113 16.06 -15.85 -22.23
CA PHE A 113 17.08 -16.27 -21.28
C PHE A 113 18.14 -17.07 -22.03
N GLY A 114 19.29 -16.44 -22.33
CA GLY A 114 20.31 -17.08 -23.16
C GLY A 114 19.79 -17.43 -24.56
N GLY A 115 18.94 -16.56 -25.12
CA GLY A 115 18.32 -16.71 -26.45
C GLY A 115 17.06 -17.58 -26.49
N LYS A 116 16.66 -18.24 -25.39
CA LYS A 116 15.48 -19.11 -25.30
C LYS A 116 14.26 -18.35 -24.77
N ASP A 117 13.06 -18.77 -25.15
CA ASP A 117 11.81 -18.09 -24.76
C ASP A 117 11.40 -18.32 -23.29
N GLY A 118 11.99 -19.32 -22.63
CA GLY A 118 11.77 -19.66 -21.23
C GLY A 118 13.04 -20.13 -20.51
N VAL A 119 12.93 -20.36 -19.19
CA VAL A 119 14.03 -20.77 -18.31
C VAL A 119 13.54 -21.69 -17.19
N THR A 120 14.36 -22.68 -16.82
CA THR A 120 14.20 -23.44 -15.57
C THR A 120 15.27 -22.97 -14.59
N ILE A 121 14.84 -22.48 -13.43
CA ILE A 121 15.71 -22.00 -12.35
C ILE A 121 15.76 -23.08 -11.28
N ALA A 122 16.94 -23.63 -11.01
CA ALA A 122 17.11 -24.62 -9.97
C ALA A 122 16.82 -24.05 -8.57
N ALA A 123 16.56 -24.91 -7.59
CA ALA A 123 16.40 -24.50 -6.20
C ALA A 123 17.64 -23.72 -5.72
N GLY A 124 17.45 -22.57 -5.08
CA GLY A 124 18.54 -21.71 -4.61
C GLY A 124 19.17 -20.79 -5.66
N GLU A 125 18.83 -20.96 -6.95
CA GLU A 125 19.49 -20.26 -8.06
C GLU A 125 18.74 -19.01 -8.53
N GLN A 126 19.39 -18.23 -9.40
CA GLN A 126 18.85 -17.01 -10.01
C GLN A 126 18.92 -17.05 -11.53
N ALA A 127 18.09 -16.22 -12.18
CA ALA A 127 18.14 -16.01 -13.62
C ALA A 127 18.03 -14.52 -13.96
N VAL A 128 18.70 -14.12 -15.04
CA VAL A 128 18.63 -12.76 -15.60
C VAL A 128 18.23 -12.88 -17.06
N SER A 129 17.25 -12.08 -17.49
CA SER A 129 16.85 -12.08 -18.89
C SER A 129 17.90 -11.42 -19.78
N ASP A 130 17.88 -11.77 -21.06
CA ASP A 130 18.55 -11.02 -22.10
C ASP A 130 17.98 -9.59 -22.18
N SER A 131 18.75 -8.68 -22.79
CA SER A 131 18.35 -7.28 -22.99
C SER A 131 17.24 -7.17 -24.03
N VAL A 132 16.16 -6.45 -23.71
CA VAL A 132 15.14 -6.05 -24.69
C VAL A 132 15.19 -4.55 -24.95
N ARG A 133 15.04 -4.13 -26.22
CA ARG A 133 14.95 -2.71 -26.57
C ARG A 133 13.54 -2.20 -26.30
N LEU A 134 13.42 -1.43 -25.22
CA LEU A 134 12.18 -0.79 -24.80
C LEU A 134 12.54 0.56 -24.20
N ARG A 135 11.98 1.65 -24.76
CA ARG A 135 12.14 2.98 -24.16
C ARG A 135 11.23 3.09 -22.94
N VAL A 136 11.85 3.29 -21.79
CA VAL A 136 11.19 3.43 -20.50
C VAL A 136 11.48 4.83 -19.96
N PRO A 137 10.48 5.72 -19.90
CA PRO A 137 10.61 6.97 -19.17
C PRO A 137 10.83 6.71 -17.67
N ALA A 138 11.60 7.57 -16.99
CA ALA A 138 11.66 7.54 -15.53
C ALA A 138 10.25 7.72 -14.95
N ARG A 139 9.96 7.09 -13.80
CA ARG A 139 8.64 7.14 -13.13
C ARG A 139 7.48 6.55 -13.94
N SER A 140 7.75 5.79 -15.00
CA SER A 140 6.71 5.07 -15.73
C SER A 140 6.46 3.68 -15.15
N ASP A 141 5.28 3.14 -15.43
CA ASP A 141 4.89 1.79 -15.02
C ASP A 141 5.21 0.77 -16.10
N LEU A 142 5.82 -0.33 -15.68
CA LEU A 142 5.99 -1.53 -16.47
C LEU A 142 5.12 -2.64 -15.89
N VAL A 143 4.79 -3.62 -16.73
CA VAL A 143 4.21 -4.90 -16.29
C VAL A 143 5.15 -5.99 -16.76
N VAL A 144 5.59 -6.84 -15.82
CA VAL A 144 6.31 -8.08 -16.11
C VAL A 144 5.30 -9.22 -16.07
N SER A 145 5.18 -9.97 -17.17
CA SER A 145 4.35 -11.17 -17.22
C SER A 145 5.22 -12.41 -17.15
N LEU A 146 4.87 -13.38 -16.29
CA LEU A 146 5.55 -14.68 -16.18
C LEU A 146 4.51 -15.79 -16.31
N TYR A 147 4.70 -16.69 -17.28
CA TYR A 147 3.89 -17.90 -17.44
C TYR A 147 4.61 -19.12 -16.85
N PHE A 148 3.91 -19.83 -15.99
CA PHE A 148 4.38 -21.07 -15.35
C PHE A 148 3.58 -22.25 -15.92
N PRO A 149 4.17 -23.09 -16.80
CA PRO A 149 3.46 -24.18 -17.50
C PRO A 149 3.15 -25.41 -16.63
N GLY A 150 3.49 -25.38 -15.35
CA GLY A 150 3.33 -26.52 -14.45
C GLY A 150 2.89 -26.09 -13.05
N ARG A 151 2.79 -27.06 -12.15
CA ARG A 151 2.39 -26.82 -10.76
C ARG A 151 3.46 -26.04 -10.01
N LEU A 152 3.05 -24.97 -9.36
CA LEU A 152 3.85 -24.25 -8.38
C LEU A 152 3.52 -24.81 -6.99
N THR A 153 4.40 -25.66 -6.47
CA THR A 153 4.30 -26.19 -5.10
C THR A 153 4.84 -25.20 -4.07
N HIS A 154 5.76 -24.34 -4.50
CA HIS A 154 6.42 -23.33 -3.68
C HIS A 154 6.80 -22.15 -4.56
N ILE A 155 6.65 -20.93 -4.06
CA ILE A 155 7.14 -19.73 -4.73
C ILE A 155 8.09 -18.96 -3.83
N SER A 156 9.24 -18.56 -4.36
CA SER A 156 10.04 -17.52 -3.70
C SER A 156 9.24 -16.23 -3.75
N GLN A 157 8.98 -15.62 -2.59
CA GLN A 157 8.08 -14.47 -2.49
C GLN A 157 8.62 -13.29 -1.68
N HIS A 158 7.98 -12.17 -1.95
CA HIS A 158 7.86 -11.01 -1.08
C HIS A 158 6.37 -10.70 -0.89
N TRP A 159 5.83 -10.85 0.33
CA TRP A 159 4.38 -10.93 0.57
C TRP A 159 3.66 -9.58 0.65
N MET A 160 4.32 -8.52 1.11
CA MET A 160 3.61 -7.26 1.35
C MET A 160 3.32 -6.54 0.05
N GLY A 161 4.36 -6.25 -0.76
CA GLY A 161 4.32 -5.76 -2.15
C GLY A 161 3.66 -4.39 -2.39
N LEU A 162 2.56 -4.09 -1.69
CA LEU A 162 1.68 -2.91 -1.74
C LEU A 162 1.28 -2.52 -3.16
N GLN A 163 1.19 -3.52 -4.03
CA GLN A 163 0.80 -3.41 -5.43
C GLN A 163 -0.07 -4.62 -5.76
N THR A 164 -1.10 -4.38 -6.55
CA THR A 164 -1.97 -5.44 -7.04
C THR A 164 -1.22 -6.24 -8.10
N VAL A 165 -1.04 -7.52 -7.83
CA VAL A 165 -0.51 -8.51 -8.76
C VAL A 165 -1.68 -9.31 -9.30
N TYR A 166 -1.66 -9.57 -10.61
CA TYR A 166 -2.78 -10.14 -11.33
C TYR A 166 -2.44 -11.55 -11.79
N TRP A 167 -3.34 -12.49 -11.58
CA TRP A 167 -3.17 -13.90 -11.88
C TRP A 167 -4.32 -14.39 -12.76
N THR A 168 -4.01 -15.27 -13.70
CA THR A 168 -5.03 -16.10 -14.34
C THR A 168 -5.62 -17.09 -13.33
N PRO A 169 -6.81 -17.64 -13.58
CA PRO A 169 -7.29 -18.79 -12.82
C PRO A 169 -6.35 -20.01 -12.97
N ASP A 170 -6.52 -20.99 -12.09
CA ASP A 170 -5.81 -22.27 -12.16
C ASP A 170 -6.14 -22.99 -13.48
N GLY A 171 -5.12 -23.51 -14.19
CA GLY A 171 -5.32 -24.02 -15.55
C GLY A 171 -5.61 -22.93 -16.60
N GLY A 172 -5.32 -21.67 -16.29
CA GLY A 172 -5.58 -20.53 -17.17
C GLY A 172 -4.66 -20.44 -18.39
N GLY A 173 -3.51 -21.12 -18.38
CA GLY A 173 -2.61 -21.17 -19.53
C GLY A 173 -1.74 -19.92 -19.71
N ASP A 174 -1.12 -19.83 -20.90
CA ASP A 174 -0.18 -18.76 -21.26
C ASP A 174 -0.91 -17.53 -21.80
N HIS A 175 -0.95 -16.48 -20.97
CA HIS A 175 -1.48 -15.16 -21.29
C HIS A 175 -0.40 -14.06 -21.20
N ALA A 176 0.89 -14.45 -21.21
CA ALA A 176 1.98 -13.50 -21.03
C ALA A 176 2.11 -12.54 -22.22
N GLY A 177 1.68 -12.96 -23.42
CA GLY A 177 1.69 -12.17 -24.66
C GLY A 177 0.45 -11.29 -24.89
N ASP A 178 -0.57 -11.37 -24.04
CA ASP A 178 -1.82 -10.64 -24.25
C ASP A 178 -1.67 -9.14 -23.98
N VAL A 179 -2.45 -8.31 -24.66
CA VAL A 179 -2.53 -6.86 -24.40
C VAL A 179 -3.55 -6.57 -23.29
N GLY A 180 -4.73 -7.20 -23.38
CA GLY A 180 -5.84 -7.02 -22.43
C GLY A 180 -5.60 -7.67 -21.07
N GLY A 181 -6.45 -7.34 -20.10
CA GLY A 181 -6.41 -7.86 -18.73
C GLY A 181 -7.45 -8.94 -18.43
N ASP A 182 -8.34 -9.27 -19.37
CA ASP A 182 -9.57 -10.04 -19.11
C ASP A 182 -9.31 -11.46 -18.60
N ALA A 183 -8.19 -12.07 -18.98
CA ALA A 183 -7.79 -13.39 -18.50
C ALA A 183 -7.36 -13.41 -17.02
N PHE A 184 -7.04 -12.24 -16.44
CA PHE A 184 -6.49 -12.12 -15.09
C PHE A 184 -7.58 -11.80 -14.08
N THR A 185 -8.32 -12.84 -13.69
CA THR A 185 -9.49 -12.72 -12.81
C THR A 185 -9.18 -12.87 -11.32
N ARG A 186 -7.92 -13.16 -10.96
CA ARG A 186 -7.46 -13.27 -9.57
C ARG A 186 -6.43 -12.20 -9.26
N THR A 187 -6.40 -11.73 -8.02
CA THR A 187 -5.41 -10.75 -7.56
C THR A 187 -4.88 -11.05 -6.17
N ASP A 188 -3.63 -10.71 -5.92
CA ASP A 188 -3.03 -10.62 -4.58
C ASP A 188 -2.06 -9.43 -4.50
N SER A 189 -1.24 -9.37 -3.44
CA SER A 189 -0.21 -8.35 -3.26
C SER A 189 1.21 -8.92 -3.20
N THR A 190 1.38 -10.18 -3.54
CA THR A 190 2.65 -10.89 -3.39
C THR A 190 3.47 -10.76 -4.67
N PHE A 191 4.76 -10.43 -4.58
CA PHE A 191 5.67 -10.47 -5.73
C PHE A 191 6.37 -11.84 -5.84
N PRO A 192 5.95 -12.71 -6.79
CA PRO A 192 6.56 -14.02 -6.95
C PRO A 192 7.80 -13.96 -7.83
N PHE A 193 8.91 -14.53 -7.35
CA PHE A 193 10.20 -14.75 -8.05
C PHE A 193 10.95 -13.51 -8.58
N LEU A 194 10.26 -12.41 -8.88
CA LEU A 194 10.84 -11.18 -9.42
C LEU A 194 11.64 -10.45 -8.33
N THR A 195 12.92 -10.22 -8.59
CA THR A 195 13.83 -9.48 -7.66
C THR A 195 14.21 -8.11 -8.17
N GLY A 196 14.13 -7.87 -9.48
CA GLY A 196 14.44 -6.55 -10.00
C GLY A 196 14.22 -6.33 -11.48
N VAL A 197 14.16 -5.06 -11.84
CA VAL A 197 14.16 -4.55 -13.21
C VAL A 197 15.34 -3.60 -13.35
N ASP A 198 16.14 -3.83 -14.39
CA ASP A 198 17.29 -2.98 -14.70
C ASP A 198 17.06 -2.26 -16.03
N VAL A 199 17.56 -1.03 -16.12
CA VAL A 199 17.56 -0.21 -17.34
C VAL A 199 18.98 0.10 -17.80
N ARG A 200 19.13 0.31 -19.10
CA ARG A 200 20.38 0.76 -19.74
C ARG A 200 20.10 1.82 -20.79
N GLY A 201 21.09 2.69 -21.04
CA GLY A 201 21.03 3.73 -22.07
C GLY A 201 20.39 5.05 -21.64
N GLY A 202 19.99 5.20 -20.37
CA GLY A 202 19.61 6.48 -19.76
C GLY A 202 20.81 7.28 -19.25
N ASP A 203 20.61 8.56 -18.92
CA ASP A 203 21.56 9.38 -18.15
C ASP A 203 21.32 9.17 -16.65
N THR A 204 21.90 8.09 -16.13
CA THR A 204 21.76 7.66 -14.73
C THR A 204 23.08 7.78 -13.98
N GLY A 205 23.05 8.22 -12.72
CA GLY A 205 24.23 8.22 -11.85
C GLY A 205 24.44 6.90 -11.07
N GLY A 206 23.71 5.85 -11.43
CA GLY A 206 23.62 4.59 -10.70
C GLY A 206 22.35 4.50 -9.87
N SER A 207 22.38 3.75 -8.77
CA SER A 207 21.23 3.45 -7.92
C SER A 207 21.52 3.66 -6.44
N VAL A 208 20.48 4.01 -5.71
CA VAL A 208 20.42 4.08 -4.25
C VAL A 208 19.65 2.89 -3.74
N VAL A 209 20.21 2.14 -2.80
CA VAL A 209 19.54 1.01 -2.16
C VAL A 209 18.98 1.47 -0.82
N ALA A 210 17.68 1.30 -0.61
CA ALA A 210 17.01 1.48 0.67
C ALA A 210 16.98 0.12 1.39
N LEU A 211 17.96 -0.13 2.27
CA LEU A 211 18.01 -1.35 3.07
C LEU A 211 17.24 -1.09 4.36
N GLY A 212 16.15 -1.82 4.58
CA GLY A 212 15.29 -1.56 5.72
C GLY A 212 14.34 -2.67 6.13
N ASP A 213 13.49 -2.33 7.09
CA ASP A 213 12.44 -3.18 7.64
C ASP A 213 11.04 -2.86 7.06
N SER A 214 9.96 -3.12 7.83
CA SER A 214 8.56 -2.87 7.44
C SER A 214 8.28 -1.43 7.04
N ILE A 215 8.99 -0.47 7.65
CA ILE A 215 8.80 0.96 7.35
C ILE A 215 9.36 1.28 5.96
N THR A 216 10.47 0.64 5.59
CA THR A 216 11.05 0.79 4.24
C THR A 216 10.29 0.01 3.19
N ASP A 217 9.83 -1.19 3.56
CA ASP A 217 8.98 -2.03 2.73
C ASP A 217 7.66 -1.31 2.38
N GLY A 218 7.10 -0.58 3.34
CA GLY A 218 6.04 0.41 3.10
C GLY A 218 4.80 0.29 3.97
N ALA A 219 4.86 -0.48 5.07
CA ALA A 219 3.71 -0.74 5.92
C ALA A 219 2.98 0.57 6.30
N ALA A 220 1.64 0.51 6.30
CA ALA A 220 0.71 1.62 6.44
C ALA A 220 0.71 2.70 5.32
N SER A 221 1.50 2.54 4.25
CA SER A 221 1.33 3.34 3.03
C SER A 221 0.16 2.83 2.19
N THR A 222 -0.49 3.74 1.46
CA THR A 222 -1.64 3.42 0.60
C THR A 222 -1.23 2.47 -0.53
N ALA A 223 -1.86 1.29 -0.57
CA ALA A 223 -1.64 0.29 -1.60
C ALA A 223 -1.93 0.83 -3.01
N ASN A 224 -1.14 0.42 -4.00
CA ASN A 224 -1.20 0.87 -5.41
C ASN A 224 -0.89 2.36 -5.64
N ALA A 225 -0.55 3.14 -4.61
CA ALA A 225 -0.36 4.59 -4.76
C ALA A 225 1.10 5.00 -5.04
N ASP A 226 2.07 4.08 -4.91
CA ASP A 226 3.52 4.36 -4.97
C ASP A 226 3.94 5.49 -4.01
N ARG A 227 3.47 5.41 -2.75
CA ARG A 227 3.67 6.43 -1.70
C ARG A 227 4.58 5.96 -0.56
N ARG A 228 5.42 4.94 -0.80
CA ARG A 228 6.47 4.54 0.14
C ARG A 228 7.60 5.57 0.11
N TRP A 229 8.38 5.69 1.19
CA TRP A 229 9.48 6.67 1.20
C TRP A 229 10.51 6.46 0.08
N PRO A 230 10.84 5.22 -0.37
CA PRO A 230 11.71 5.04 -1.54
C PRO A 230 11.06 5.52 -2.85
N ASP A 231 9.72 5.40 -2.98
CA ASP A 231 8.99 5.91 -4.14
C ASP A 231 9.01 7.45 -4.18
N TYR A 232 8.80 8.11 -3.04
CA TYR A 232 8.96 9.56 -2.96
C TYR A 232 10.40 10.00 -3.24
N LEU A 233 11.40 9.27 -2.73
CA LEU A 233 12.81 9.53 -3.04
C LEU A 233 13.11 9.39 -4.55
N ALA A 234 12.55 8.37 -5.21
CA ALA A 234 12.67 8.22 -6.65
C ALA A 234 12.10 9.43 -7.41
N GLY A 235 11.03 10.04 -6.89
CA GLY A 235 10.41 11.24 -7.46
C GLY A 235 11.36 12.43 -7.38
N ARG A 236 11.90 12.66 -6.19
CA ARG A 236 12.91 13.71 -5.94
C ARG A 236 14.13 13.55 -6.85
N LEU A 237 14.64 12.32 -7.01
CA LEU A 237 15.81 12.02 -7.85
C LEU A 237 15.50 12.13 -9.35
N SER A 238 14.28 11.79 -9.79
CA SER A 238 13.87 11.92 -11.19
C SER A 238 13.73 13.39 -11.65
N ALA A 239 13.50 14.31 -10.71
CA ALA A 239 13.41 15.75 -10.98
C ALA A 239 14.78 16.46 -11.06
N CYS A 240 15.87 15.74 -10.77
CA CYS A 240 17.24 16.22 -10.93
C CYS A 240 17.68 16.24 -12.40
N SER A 241 18.83 16.86 -12.70
CA SER A 241 19.39 16.88 -14.07
C SER A 241 19.94 15.52 -14.53
N THR A 242 20.42 14.71 -13.58
CA THR A 242 20.80 13.31 -13.78
C THR A 242 19.92 12.46 -12.86
N THR A 243 19.30 11.41 -13.40
CA THR A 243 18.40 10.53 -12.63
C THR A 243 19.19 9.43 -11.92
N ALA A 244 18.55 8.75 -10.96
CA ALA A 244 19.14 7.59 -10.30
C ALA A 244 18.06 6.54 -10.03
N GLY A 245 18.47 5.28 -10.04
CA GLY A 245 17.64 4.20 -9.58
C GLY A 245 17.42 4.28 -8.07
N VAL A 246 16.26 3.86 -7.58
CA VAL A 246 15.98 3.63 -6.17
C VAL A 246 15.48 2.20 -6.03
N LEU A 247 16.14 1.43 -5.16
CA LEU A 247 15.95 0.01 -4.97
C LEU A 247 15.42 -0.22 -3.55
N ASN A 248 14.18 -0.70 -3.44
CA ASN A 248 13.55 -0.94 -2.15
C ASN A 248 13.86 -2.37 -1.70
N GLU A 249 14.72 -2.49 -0.70
CA GLU A 249 15.12 -3.75 -0.09
C GLU A 249 14.60 -3.83 1.36
N GLY A 250 13.39 -3.32 1.57
CA GLY A 250 12.62 -3.47 2.79
C GLY A 250 12.10 -4.89 2.96
N ILE A 251 12.17 -5.43 4.17
CA ILE A 251 11.46 -6.65 4.55
C ILE A 251 10.74 -6.40 5.88
N SER A 252 9.43 -6.60 5.93
CA SER A 252 8.68 -6.47 7.18
C SER A 252 9.25 -7.32 8.34
N GLY A 253 9.42 -6.72 9.51
CA GLY A 253 10.01 -7.36 10.69
C GLY A 253 11.53 -7.61 10.61
N ASN A 254 12.23 -7.11 9.58
CA ASN A 254 13.66 -7.36 9.46
C ASN A 254 14.46 -6.71 10.59
N ARG A 255 15.60 -7.33 10.91
CA ARG A 255 16.53 -6.92 11.95
C ARG A 255 17.94 -6.94 11.40
N ILE A 256 18.79 -6.06 11.95
CA ILE A 256 20.21 -6.03 11.62
C ILE A 256 20.92 -7.27 12.19
N THR A 257 20.63 -7.60 13.44
CA THR A 257 21.46 -8.49 14.26
C THR A 257 21.09 -9.97 14.17
N ALA A 258 19.85 -10.30 13.81
CA ALA A 258 19.37 -11.68 13.81
C ALA A 258 18.18 -11.90 12.85
N GLY A 259 18.22 -12.99 12.09
CA GLY A 259 17.14 -13.40 11.18
C GLY A 259 16.41 -14.65 11.63
N THR A 260 15.42 -15.05 10.84
CA THR A 260 14.75 -16.36 10.91
C THR A 260 14.77 -17.02 9.53
N ASP A 261 14.40 -18.29 9.47
CA ASP A 261 13.96 -18.91 8.22
C ASP A 261 12.78 -18.09 7.69
N GLY A 262 12.86 -17.62 6.45
CA GLY A 262 11.84 -16.73 5.88
C GLY A 262 11.99 -15.23 6.19
N ASN A 263 13.03 -14.82 6.94
CA ASN A 263 13.34 -13.41 7.21
C ASN A 263 14.83 -13.26 7.61
N PRO A 264 15.79 -13.45 6.69
CA PRO A 264 17.22 -13.40 7.00
C PRO A 264 17.63 -12.00 7.48
N SER A 265 18.60 -11.91 8.40
CA SER A 265 19.05 -10.61 8.92
C SER A 265 19.58 -9.69 7.82
N ALA A 266 19.58 -8.37 8.06
CA ALA A 266 20.16 -7.40 7.14
C ALA A 266 21.64 -7.72 6.82
N LEU A 267 22.39 -8.24 7.80
CA LEU A 267 23.78 -8.68 7.63
C LEU A 267 23.92 -9.89 6.70
N ASP A 268 23.02 -10.87 6.82
CA ASP A 268 23.06 -12.10 6.03
C ASP A 268 22.67 -11.82 4.57
N ARG A 269 21.67 -10.98 4.36
CA ARG A 269 21.16 -10.64 3.03
C ARG A 269 21.94 -9.52 2.34
N LEU A 270 22.86 -8.84 3.02
CA LEU A 270 23.58 -7.65 2.52
C LEU A 270 24.22 -7.87 1.13
N GLU A 271 24.85 -9.03 0.92
CA GLU A 271 25.51 -9.33 -0.36
C GLU A 271 24.51 -9.36 -1.51
N ARG A 272 23.38 -10.03 -1.29
CA ARG A 272 22.31 -10.24 -2.28
C ARG A 272 21.55 -8.94 -2.54
N ASP A 273 21.09 -8.31 -1.45
CA ASP A 273 20.12 -7.21 -1.53
C ASP A 273 20.79 -5.86 -1.75
N VAL A 274 22.07 -5.68 -1.42
CA VAL A 274 22.76 -4.39 -1.59
C VAL A 274 23.99 -4.50 -2.49
N LEU A 275 24.94 -5.35 -2.13
CA LEU A 275 26.29 -5.30 -2.73
C LEU A 275 26.33 -5.83 -4.17
N SER A 276 25.37 -6.68 -4.54
CA SER A 276 25.25 -7.25 -5.88
C SER A 276 24.27 -6.49 -6.78
N GLN A 277 23.66 -5.41 -6.28
CA GLN A 277 22.64 -4.67 -7.03
C GLN A 277 23.25 -3.88 -8.21
N PRO A 278 22.69 -4.01 -9.43
CA PRO A 278 23.22 -3.33 -10.61
C PRO A 278 23.27 -1.81 -10.45
N GLY A 279 24.47 -1.26 -10.58
CA GLY A 279 24.69 0.18 -10.52
C GLY A 279 24.56 0.79 -9.12
N ALA A 280 24.48 -0.01 -8.05
CA ALA A 280 24.43 0.50 -6.68
C ALA A 280 25.65 1.38 -6.36
N ARG A 281 25.39 2.57 -5.83
CA ARG A 281 26.41 3.56 -5.44
C ARG A 281 26.30 4.00 -3.99
N THR A 282 25.08 3.96 -3.46
CA THR A 282 24.78 4.43 -2.11
C THR A 282 23.76 3.51 -1.48
N VAL A 283 23.95 3.13 -0.23
CA VAL A 283 22.92 2.49 0.60
C VAL A 283 22.44 3.47 1.65
N ILE A 284 21.12 3.56 1.83
CA ILE A 284 20.48 4.17 2.99
C ILE A 284 20.10 3.01 3.92
N LEU A 285 20.75 2.94 5.07
CA LEU A 285 20.50 1.92 6.09
C LEU A 285 19.46 2.45 7.09
N PHE A 286 18.25 1.92 7.03
CA PHE A 286 17.16 2.27 7.93
C PHE A 286 16.54 1.02 8.57
N GLU A 287 17.19 0.56 9.64
CA GLU A 287 16.75 -0.56 10.47
C GLU A 287 17.10 -0.29 11.94
N GLY A 288 16.68 -1.19 12.82
CA GLY A 288 17.01 -1.21 14.25
C GLY A 288 15.79 -1.15 15.14
N VAL A 289 14.63 -0.71 14.65
CA VAL A 289 13.42 -0.66 15.49
C VAL A 289 12.99 -2.05 15.94
N ASN A 290 13.02 -3.05 15.05
CA ASN A 290 12.71 -4.44 15.38
C ASN A 290 13.78 -5.08 16.28
N ASP A 291 15.05 -4.73 16.09
CA ASP A 291 16.14 -5.18 16.96
C ASP A 291 15.91 -4.72 18.41
N LEU A 292 15.62 -3.44 18.61
CA LEU A 292 15.44 -2.82 19.94
C LEU A 292 14.11 -3.20 20.61
N SER A 293 13.05 -3.35 19.82
CA SER A 293 11.69 -3.56 20.32
C SER A 293 11.47 -5.02 20.74
N TRP A 294 10.90 -5.85 19.89
CA TRP A 294 10.64 -7.26 20.19
C TRP A 294 11.88 -8.14 20.04
N GLY A 295 12.90 -7.69 19.29
CA GLY A 295 14.15 -8.42 19.12
C GLY A 295 15.04 -8.45 20.36
N GLY A 296 14.90 -7.48 21.26
CA GLY A 296 15.61 -7.41 22.54
C GLY A 296 17.11 -7.15 22.45
N ALA A 297 17.62 -6.69 21.31
CA ALA A 297 19.01 -6.25 21.18
C ALA A 297 19.22 -4.90 21.89
N THR A 298 20.41 -4.72 22.45
CA THR A 298 20.85 -3.43 23.03
C THR A 298 21.23 -2.45 21.93
N GLY A 299 21.27 -1.16 22.24
CA GLY A 299 21.74 -0.13 21.30
C GLY A 299 23.16 -0.39 20.81
N THR A 300 24.02 -0.95 21.66
CA THR A 300 25.41 -1.32 21.30
C THR A 300 25.46 -2.43 20.24
N GLN A 301 24.65 -3.48 20.38
CA GLN A 301 24.60 -4.57 19.40
C GLN A 301 24.10 -4.09 18.04
N VAL A 302 23.09 -3.21 18.04
CA VAL A 302 22.57 -2.58 16.81
C VAL A 302 23.66 -1.74 16.15
N ILE A 303 24.36 -0.89 16.92
CA ILE A 303 25.46 -0.06 16.42
C ILE A 303 26.58 -0.91 15.80
N ASP A 304 26.95 -2.02 16.43
CA ASP A 304 28.01 -2.89 15.91
C ASP A 304 27.61 -3.58 14.60
N GLY A 305 26.35 -4.01 14.48
CA GLY A 305 25.80 -4.50 13.21
C GLY A 305 25.78 -3.42 12.11
N MET A 306 25.38 -2.19 12.46
CA MET A 306 25.44 -1.04 11.54
C MET A 306 26.86 -0.75 11.04
N LYS A 307 27.86 -0.80 11.92
CA LYS A 307 29.29 -0.65 11.56
C LYS A 307 29.75 -1.74 10.60
N GLU A 308 29.34 -2.99 10.82
CA GLU A 308 29.71 -4.11 9.95
C GLU A 308 29.09 -3.98 8.56
N ILE A 309 27.81 -3.59 8.47
CA ILE A 309 27.17 -3.26 7.19
C ILE A 309 27.95 -2.16 6.47
N ALA A 310 28.27 -1.07 7.17
CA ALA A 310 28.99 0.06 6.59
C ALA A 310 30.37 -0.36 6.06
N ARG A 311 31.13 -1.11 6.87
CA ARG A 311 32.44 -1.65 6.50
C ARG A 311 32.38 -2.50 5.23
N ARG A 312 31.40 -3.41 5.12
CA ARG A 312 31.22 -4.28 3.95
C ARG A 312 30.80 -3.49 2.71
N ALA A 313 29.93 -2.50 2.86
CA ALA A 313 29.52 -1.62 1.77
C ALA A 313 30.67 -0.74 1.26
N HIS A 314 31.44 -0.13 2.16
CA HIS A 314 32.63 0.66 1.80
C HIS A 314 33.70 -0.19 1.10
N ALA A 315 33.88 -1.45 1.52
CA ALA A 315 34.79 -2.38 0.83
C ALA A 315 34.40 -2.67 -0.62
N ARG A 316 33.12 -2.44 -0.99
CA ARG A 316 32.61 -2.50 -2.37
C ARG A 316 32.52 -1.13 -3.04
N GLY A 317 33.00 -0.07 -2.38
CA GLY A 317 32.99 1.29 -2.88
C GLY A 317 31.63 1.99 -2.85
N LEU A 318 30.66 1.46 -2.11
CA LEU A 318 29.37 2.11 -1.90
C LEU A 318 29.50 3.17 -0.80
N ARG A 319 28.75 4.26 -0.92
CA ARG A 319 28.51 5.20 0.18
C ARG A 319 27.45 4.66 1.12
N VAL A 320 27.52 5.03 2.39
CA VAL A 320 26.56 4.56 3.41
C VAL A 320 25.95 5.76 4.12
N ILE A 321 24.64 5.91 4.01
CA ILE A 321 23.85 6.91 4.73
C ILE A 321 23.08 6.19 5.84
N GLY A 322 23.36 6.49 7.10
CA GLY A 322 22.56 5.96 8.22
C GLY A 322 21.26 6.74 8.39
N ALA A 323 20.14 6.07 8.65
CA ALA A 323 18.90 6.73 9.02
C ALA A 323 18.62 6.54 10.52
N THR A 324 18.15 7.59 11.20
CA THR A 324 17.79 7.49 12.63
C THR A 324 16.55 6.63 12.81
N VAL A 325 16.55 5.79 13.85
CA VAL A 325 15.42 4.95 14.28
C VAL A 325 14.31 5.86 14.80
N VAL A 326 13.11 5.70 14.24
CA VAL A 326 11.92 6.50 14.53
C VAL A 326 11.42 6.31 15.97
N PRO A 327 10.70 7.28 16.56
CA PRO A 327 9.98 7.06 17.81
C PRO A 327 8.90 5.98 17.64
N TYR A 328 8.62 5.21 18.68
CA TYR A 328 7.58 4.16 18.64
C TYR A 328 6.83 3.98 19.98
N ARG A 329 6.83 5.01 20.85
CA ARG A 329 6.03 4.98 22.08
C ARG A 329 4.55 4.92 21.74
N GLY A 330 3.85 3.95 22.34
CA GLY A 330 2.45 3.64 22.05
C GLY A 330 2.27 2.34 21.26
N TRP A 331 3.34 1.83 20.66
CA TRP A 331 3.30 0.56 19.92
C TRP A 331 3.34 -0.66 20.86
N GLY A 332 2.20 -0.95 21.47
CA GLY A 332 2.02 -2.07 22.41
C GLY A 332 3.02 -2.07 23.57
N ASP A 333 3.28 -3.26 24.12
CA ASP A 333 4.23 -3.45 25.23
C ASP A 333 5.70 -3.51 24.77
N TRP A 334 5.98 -3.18 23.50
CA TRP A 334 7.31 -3.29 22.92
C TRP A 334 8.21 -2.08 23.20
N TRP A 335 7.65 -1.00 23.75
CA TRP A 335 8.36 0.19 24.17
C TRP A 335 8.56 0.22 25.70
N THR A 336 9.77 0.60 26.14
CA THR A 336 10.09 0.89 27.55
C THR A 336 11.10 2.03 27.62
N GLU A 337 11.23 2.67 28.78
CA GLU A 337 12.27 3.70 29.02
C GLU A 337 13.69 3.19 28.71
N ALA A 338 13.98 1.93 29.04
CA ALA A 338 15.28 1.32 28.74
C ALA A 338 15.52 1.18 27.22
N LYS A 339 14.51 0.73 26.48
CA LYS A 339 14.58 0.61 25.02
C LYS A 339 14.61 1.96 24.32
N GLU A 340 13.95 2.97 24.88
CA GLU A 340 14.07 4.35 24.41
C GLU A 340 15.49 4.88 24.62
N ALA A 341 16.14 4.58 25.75
CA ALA A 341 17.53 4.92 25.98
C ALA A 341 18.47 4.25 24.94
N ASP A 342 18.24 2.97 24.63
CA ASP A 342 18.97 2.28 23.56
C ASP A 342 18.71 2.93 22.18
N ARG A 343 17.47 3.30 21.87
CA ARG A 343 17.13 4.02 20.63
C ARG A 343 17.86 5.36 20.53
N GLN A 344 17.90 6.13 21.61
CA GLN A 344 18.66 7.39 21.67
C GLN A 344 20.16 7.16 21.51
N GLN A 345 20.71 6.06 22.05
CA GLN A 345 22.10 5.68 21.84
C GLN A 345 22.38 5.44 20.35
N VAL A 346 21.56 4.63 19.67
CA VAL A 346 21.67 4.36 18.23
C VAL A 346 21.55 5.66 17.43
N ASN A 347 20.56 6.49 17.73
CA ASN A 347 20.33 7.74 17.01
C ASN A 347 21.43 8.78 17.20
N THR A 348 22.05 8.82 18.38
CA THR A 348 23.23 9.64 18.65
C THR A 348 24.39 9.17 17.78
N PHE A 349 24.64 7.85 17.73
CA PHE A 349 25.65 7.27 16.85
C PHE A 349 25.39 7.55 15.38
N VAL A 350 24.15 7.44 14.89
CA VAL A 350 23.82 7.72 13.48
C VAL A 350 24.15 9.18 13.11
N ARG A 351 23.82 10.13 13.99
CA ARG A 351 24.07 11.57 13.76
C ARG A 351 25.55 11.93 13.85
N ASP A 352 26.29 11.29 14.75
CA ASP A 352 27.73 11.51 14.97
C ASP A 352 28.52 10.20 14.92
N SER A 353 28.58 9.61 13.73
CA SER A 353 29.11 8.26 13.54
C SER A 353 30.64 8.18 13.50
N GLY A 354 31.35 9.30 13.69
CA GLY A 354 32.82 9.35 13.61
C GLY A 354 33.39 8.92 12.25
N GLY A 355 32.62 9.05 11.17
CA GLY A 355 33.01 8.66 9.82
C GLY A 355 32.67 7.22 9.43
N VAL A 356 31.98 6.46 10.29
CA VAL A 356 31.42 5.15 9.90
C VAL A 356 30.38 5.30 8.79
N PHE A 357 29.58 6.36 8.81
CA PHE A 357 28.68 6.73 7.72
C PHE A 357 29.21 7.94 6.95
N ASP A 358 28.90 7.97 5.66
CA ASP A 358 29.18 9.08 4.75
C ASP A 358 28.25 10.30 4.95
N GLY A 359 27.19 10.11 5.72
CA GLY A 359 26.14 11.07 6.04
C GLY A 359 24.98 10.37 6.75
N TYR A 360 23.94 11.13 7.10
CA TYR A 360 22.74 10.57 7.70
C TYR A 360 21.46 11.22 7.19
N ALA A 361 20.34 10.52 7.37
CA ALA A 361 18.99 11.05 7.20
C ALA A 361 18.27 11.02 8.56
N ASP A 362 17.80 12.17 9.05
CA ASP A 362 17.21 12.27 10.38
C ASP A 362 15.71 11.99 10.38
N PHE A 363 15.35 10.72 10.20
CA PHE A 363 13.95 10.26 10.16
C PHE A 363 13.23 10.44 11.50
N ASP A 364 13.90 10.21 12.64
CA ASP A 364 13.39 10.56 13.98
C ASP A 364 12.93 12.02 14.05
N ARG A 365 13.79 12.96 13.69
CA ARG A 365 13.43 14.39 13.72
C ARG A 365 12.33 14.75 12.73
N ALA A 366 12.25 14.04 11.60
CA ALA A 366 11.28 14.34 10.55
C ALA A 366 9.83 14.06 10.98
N VAL A 367 9.62 13.14 11.93
CA VAL A 367 8.28 12.63 12.28
C VAL A 367 7.90 12.67 13.75
N ARG A 368 8.84 12.86 14.67
CA ARG A 368 8.55 12.89 16.10
C ARG A 368 7.65 14.06 16.51
N ASP A 369 6.81 13.84 17.51
CA ASP A 369 6.03 14.90 18.12
C ASP A 369 6.97 15.91 18.82
N PRO A 370 6.91 17.21 18.48
CA PRO A 370 7.74 18.21 19.14
C PRO A 370 7.44 18.36 20.64
N ALA A 371 6.23 18.03 21.09
CA ALA A 371 5.85 18.08 22.51
C ALA A 371 6.26 16.81 23.28
N ASP A 372 6.38 15.68 22.59
CA ASP A 372 6.85 14.42 23.14
C ASP A 372 7.67 13.63 22.11
N PRO A 373 9.00 13.86 22.04
CA PRO A 373 9.87 13.26 21.03
C PRO A 373 9.97 11.73 21.04
N THR A 374 9.32 11.06 22.00
CA THR A 374 9.28 9.59 22.10
C THR A 374 8.16 8.95 21.27
N ARG A 375 7.22 9.74 20.75
CA ARG A 375 6.11 9.29 19.89
C ARG A 375 6.10 9.97 18.51
N TYR A 376 5.36 9.40 17.57
CA TYR A 376 5.04 10.06 16.31
C TYR A 376 4.18 11.31 16.53
N ALA A 377 4.41 12.36 15.74
CA ALA A 377 3.44 13.44 15.61
C ALA A 377 2.18 12.89 14.92
N ALA A 378 1.00 13.27 15.39
CA ALA A 378 -0.28 12.75 14.89
C ALA A 378 -0.47 12.87 13.37
N ALA A 379 0.12 13.89 12.74
CA ALA A 379 0.06 14.07 11.29
C ALA A 379 0.77 12.96 10.48
N PHE A 380 1.71 12.24 11.08
CA PHE A 380 2.51 11.21 10.42
C PHE A 380 2.19 9.79 10.91
N ASP A 381 1.50 9.66 12.03
CA ASP A 381 1.12 8.37 12.62
C ASP A 381 0.02 7.70 11.79
N SER A 382 0.16 6.40 11.52
CA SER A 382 -0.91 5.60 10.93
C SER A 382 -2.02 5.25 11.93
N GLY A 383 -1.73 5.43 13.22
CA GLY A 383 -2.60 5.06 14.35
C GLY A 383 -2.09 3.85 15.12
N ASP A 384 -1.09 3.12 14.61
CA ASP A 384 -0.46 2.00 15.32
C ASP A 384 0.76 2.42 16.16
N HIS A 385 1.18 3.68 16.06
CA HIS A 385 2.30 4.27 16.78
C HIS A 385 3.69 3.72 16.41
N LEU A 386 3.83 3.01 15.28
CA LEU A 386 5.13 2.57 14.72
C LEU A 386 5.26 2.93 13.24
N HIS A 387 4.27 2.60 12.43
CA HIS A 387 4.35 2.79 10.99
C HIS A 387 3.82 4.16 10.61
N PRO A 388 4.55 4.91 9.76
CA PRO A 388 4.07 6.18 9.27
C PRO A 388 3.01 6.00 8.18
N ASN A 389 2.05 6.91 8.16
CA ASN A 389 1.14 7.08 7.03
C ASN A 389 1.87 7.69 5.80
N ASP A 390 1.16 7.89 4.68
CA ASP A 390 1.74 8.43 3.45
C ASP A 390 2.46 9.79 3.64
N THR A 391 1.98 10.64 4.55
CA THR A 391 2.61 11.93 4.87
C THR A 391 3.94 11.72 5.62
N GLY A 392 3.98 10.76 6.54
CA GLY A 392 5.20 10.35 7.23
C GLY A 392 6.23 9.73 6.27
N MET A 393 5.79 8.88 5.34
CA MET A 393 6.63 8.32 4.28
C MET A 393 7.25 9.42 3.41
N LYS A 394 6.47 10.45 3.04
CA LYS A 394 6.99 11.62 2.34
C LYS A 394 8.00 12.40 3.19
N ALA A 395 7.76 12.52 4.50
CA ALA A 395 8.66 13.21 5.42
C ALA A 395 10.05 12.58 5.49
N PHE A 396 10.15 11.25 5.47
CA PHE A 396 11.43 10.55 5.34
C PHE A 396 12.12 10.87 4.03
N ALA A 397 11.41 10.75 2.91
CA ALA A 397 11.98 11.06 1.62
C ALA A 397 12.48 12.51 1.58
N ASP A 398 11.75 13.47 2.13
CA ASP A 398 12.13 14.89 2.19
C ASP A 398 13.40 15.13 3.03
N ALA A 399 13.60 14.36 4.10
CA ALA A 399 14.74 14.45 5.02
C ALA A 399 16.07 13.93 4.44
N VAL A 400 16.05 13.22 3.31
CA VAL A 400 17.28 12.74 2.65
C VAL A 400 17.99 13.89 1.90
N ASP A 401 19.26 14.16 2.23
CA ASP A 401 20.13 15.06 1.44
C ASP A 401 20.56 14.39 0.12
N LEU A 402 19.91 14.79 -0.97
CA LEU A 402 20.19 14.25 -2.30
C LEU A 402 21.64 14.50 -2.76
N ALA A 403 22.26 15.61 -2.34
CA ALA A 403 23.64 15.90 -2.68
C ALA A 403 24.60 14.93 -1.99
N GLY A 404 24.29 14.52 -0.77
CA GLY A 404 25.04 13.52 0.00
C GLY A 404 25.06 12.13 -0.65
N LEU A 405 24.01 11.79 -1.42
CA LEU A 405 23.89 10.51 -2.13
C LEU A 405 24.88 10.38 -3.29
N ARG A 406 25.32 11.50 -3.89
CA ARG A 406 26.26 11.54 -5.04
C ARG A 406 25.86 10.71 -6.27
N VAL A 407 24.56 10.45 -6.45
CA VAL A 407 24.00 9.76 -7.63
C VAL A 407 23.24 10.70 -8.58
N ALA A 408 22.94 11.92 -8.14
CA ALA A 408 22.18 12.90 -8.90
C ALA A 408 22.78 14.30 -8.72
N ARG A 409 22.49 15.20 -9.66
CA ARG A 409 23.03 16.56 -9.69
C ARG A 409 21.94 17.57 -10.00
N ASP A 410 22.11 18.80 -9.49
CA ASP A 410 21.22 19.94 -9.76
C ASP A 410 19.75 19.58 -9.53
N CYS A 411 19.49 19.07 -8.32
CA CYS A 411 18.18 18.66 -7.85
C CYS A 411 17.37 19.84 -7.31
N PRO A 412 16.05 19.89 -7.54
CA PRO A 412 15.17 20.84 -6.86
C PRO A 412 15.29 20.69 -5.34
N SER A 413 15.36 21.79 -4.60
CA SER A 413 15.58 21.74 -3.14
C SER A 413 14.36 22.10 -2.29
N ALA A 414 13.40 22.85 -2.81
CA ALA A 414 12.18 23.13 -2.04
C ALA A 414 11.23 21.92 -2.03
N ARG A 415 10.56 21.71 -0.90
CA ARG A 415 9.59 20.63 -0.67
C ARG A 415 8.27 21.20 -0.24
N VAL A 416 7.21 20.74 -0.90
CA VAL A 416 5.83 21.07 -0.57
C VAL A 416 5.26 19.95 0.30
N ARG A 417 4.48 20.34 1.31
CA ARG A 417 3.68 19.42 2.10
C ARG A 417 2.29 19.98 2.32
N LEU A 418 1.27 19.19 2.01
CA LEU A 418 -0.13 19.56 2.25
C LEU A 418 -0.60 19.01 3.60
N THR A 419 -1.43 19.79 4.30
CA THR A 419 -2.02 19.46 5.60
C THR A 419 -3.45 19.99 5.70
N PRO A 420 -4.35 19.32 6.42
CA PRO A 420 -4.12 18.07 7.19
C PRO A 420 -4.04 16.83 6.28
N TYR A 421 -3.61 15.71 6.86
CA TYR A 421 -3.67 14.39 6.19
C TYR A 421 -5.09 13.83 6.32
N LEU A 422 -5.63 13.27 5.23
CA LEU A 422 -7.01 12.75 5.14
C LEU A 422 -8.08 13.75 5.62
N PRO A 423 -8.13 15.00 5.08
CA PRO A 423 -9.14 15.98 5.48
C PRO A 423 -10.55 15.44 5.21
N SER A 424 -11.42 15.56 6.20
CA SER A 424 -12.86 15.39 6.04
C SER A 424 -13.48 16.73 5.67
N LEU A 425 -14.07 16.82 4.48
CA LEU A 425 -14.61 18.04 3.91
C LEU A 425 -16.11 17.91 3.73
N ARG A 426 -16.89 18.83 4.31
CA ARG A 426 -18.33 18.81 4.14
C ARG A 426 -18.73 19.55 2.86
N SER A 427 -19.64 18.96 2.09
CA SER A 427 -20.15 19.57 0.85
C SER A 427 -20.72 20.97 1.12
N GLY A 428 -20.28 21.98 0.37
CA GLY A 428 -20.75 23.37 0.52
C GLY A 428 -20.10 24.18 1.65
N ASP A 429 -19.35 23.54 2.56
CA ASP A 429 -18.69 24.21 3.68
C ASP A 429 -17.18 24.38 3.44
N GLY A 430 -16.64 25.52 3.88
CA GLY A 430 -15.21 25.80 3.83
C GLY A 430 -14.43 25.06 4.91
N SER A 431 -13.32 24.45 4.54
CA SER A 431 -12.34 23.85 5.46
C SER A 431 -10.95 24.39 5.19
N GLU A 432 -10.16 24.56 6.24
CA GLU A 432 -8.79 25.03 6.12
C GLU A 432 -7.88 23.92 5.54
N ILE A 433 -7.23 24.23 4.42
CA ILE A 433 -6.17 23.43 3.82
C ILE A 433 -4.92 24.29 3.74
N THR A 434 -3.79 23.74 4.14
CA THR A 434 -2.53 24.46 4.23
C THR A 434 -1.43 23.71 3.47
N ALA A 435 -0.55 24.45 2.81
CA ALA A 435 0.67 23.92 2.22
C ALA A 435 1.91 24.63 2.78
N ALA A 436 2.85 23.85 3.31
CA ALA A 436 4.17 24.32 3.71
C ALA A 436 5.17 24.08 2.57
N VAL A 437 5.98 25.09 2.26
CA VAL A 437 7.10 25.00 1.31
C VAL A 437 8.40 25.24 2.06
N THR A 438 9.25 24.22 2.13
CA THR A 438 10.52 24.26 2.88
C THR A 438 11.71 24.10 1.96
N ASN A 439 12.69 24.99 2.02
CA ASN A 439 13.93 24.86 1.27
C ASN A 439 14.92 23.92 1.99
N THR A 440 15.04 22.69 1.51
CA THR A 440 15.96 21.67 2.06
C THR A 440 17.37 21.74 1.46
N GLY A 441 17.66 22.75 0.63
CA GLY A 441 18.91 22.88 -0.10
C GLY A 441 19.96 23.73 0.61
N ARG A 442 21.07 23.96 -0.09
CA ARG A 442 22.22 24.75 0.40
C ARG A 442 22.25 26.18 -0.15
N SER A 443 21.29 26.56 -0.96
CA SER A 443 21.19 27.89 -1.57
C SER A 443 19.75 28.38 -1.53
N ALA A 444 19.57 29.70 -1.53
CA ALA A 444 18.24 30.29 -1.55
C ALA A 444 17.45 29.90 -2.81
N VAL A 445 16.13 29.76 -2.66
CA VAL A 445 15.18 29.65 -3.77
C VAL A 445 14.33 30.91 -3.82
N THR A 446 14.01 31.37 -5.02
CA THR A 446 13.27 32.62 -5.25
C THR A 446 12.02 32.39 -6.09
N GLU A 447 11.18 33.41 -6.23
CA GLU A 447 9.92 33.36 -7.00
C GLU A 447 9.02 32.18 -6.62
N VAL A 448 8.98 31.82 -5.32
CA VAL A 448 8.10 30.75 -4.84
C VAL A 448 6.65 31.13 -5.13
N ARG A 449 5.93 30.23 -5.80
CA ARG A 449 4.49 30.31 -6.08
C ARG A 449 3.87 28.97 -5.76
N THR A 450 2.74 28.98 -5.08
CA THR A 450 2.01 27.76 -4.71
C THR A 450 0.57 27.87 -5.19
N ARG A 451 0.04 26.78 -5.73
CA ARG A 451 -1.33 26.68 -6.24
C ARG A 451 -1.94 25.35 -5.82
N LEU A 452 -3.19 25.37 -5.38
CA LEU A 452 -3.98 24.16 -5.18
C LEU A 452 -4.48 23.59 -6.51
N ASP A 453 -4.49 22.27 -6.58
CA ASP A 453 -5.12 21.48 -7.62
C ASP A 453 -6.33 20.78 -6.99
N LEU A 454 -7.52 21.13 -7.45
CA LEU A 454 -8.79 20.72 -6.84
C LEU A 454 -9.69 20.05 -7.88
N PRO A 455 -10.58 19.14 -7.46
CA PRO A 455 -11.62 18.62 -8.34
C PRO A 455 -12.45 19.73 -8.98
N ASP A 456 -12.99 19.46 -10.17
CA ASP A 456 -13.83 20.40 -10.89
C ASP A 456 -15.03 20.87 -10.04
N GLY A 457 -15.36 22.16 -10.12
CA GLY A 457 -16.46 22.78 -9.38
C GLY A 457 -16.12 23.20 -7.94
N TRP A 458 -14.99 22.75 -7.38
CA TRP A 458 -14.56 23.16 -6.05
C TRP A 458 -13.95 24.56 -6.08
N THR A 459 -14.06 25.28 -4.98
CA THR A 459 -13.50 26.63 -4.84
C THR A 459 -12.47 26.69 -3.72
N ALA A 460 -11.53 27.62 -3.84
CA ALA A 460 -10.59 27.93 -2.77
C ALA A 460 -10.29 29.42 -2.73
N THR A 461 -10.34 29.99 -1.53
CA THR A 461 -9.93 31.37 -1.27
C THR A 461 -8.63 31.34 -0.49
N ALA A 462 -7.60 32.03 -0.99
CA ALA A 462 -6.30 32.09 -0.31
C ALA A 462 -6.35 33.08 0.86
N ASP A 463 -6.05 32.59 2.05
CA ASP A 463 -6.02 33.39 3.28
C ASP A 463 -4.60 33.97 3.54
N SER A 464 -3.59 33.45 2.85
CA SER A 464 -2.22 33.96 2.87
C SER A 464 -1.52 33.79 1.51
N THR A 465 -0.39 34.46 1.29
CA THR A 465 0.33 34.47 -0.01
C THR A 465 1.73 33.86 0.03
N GLY A 466 2.21 33.44 1.22
CA GLY A 466 3.54 32.87 1.43
C GLY A 466 4.71 33.83 1.13
N ARG A 467 5.93 33.43 1.52
CA ARG A 467 7.17 34.12 1.19
C ARG A 467 7.60 33.78 -0.23
N ARG A 468 8.10 34.77 -0.98
CA ARG A 468 8.61 34.60 -2.35
C ARG A 468 10.06 34.09 -2.41
N THR A 469 10.80 34.24 -1.32
CA THR A 469 12.21 33.82 -1.20
C THR A 469 12.36 33.01 0.08
N LEU A 470 13.10 31.90 0.00
CA LEU A 470 13.42 31.03 1.13
C LEU A 470 14.92 30.76 1.15
N ASP A 471 15.59 31.17 2.22
CA ASP A 471 16.98 30.80 2.48
C ASP A 471 17.10 29.30 2.82
N PRO A 472 18.31 28.71 2.84
CA PRO A 472 18.49 27.34 3.30
C PRO A 472 17.85 27.08 4.67
N GLY A 473 16.96 26.09 4.75
CA GLY A 473 16.24 25.73 5.98
C GLY A 473 14.97 26.55 6.25
N ASP A 474 14.72 27.63 5.50
CA ASP A 474 13.49 28.41 5.65
C ASP A 474 12.26 27.65 5.16
N SER A 475 11.12 27.94 5.79
CA SER A 475 9.80 27.46 5.36
C SER A 475 8.79 28.59 5.23
N THR A 476 7.82 28.45 4.34
CA THR A 476 6.65 29.33 4.28
C THR A 476 5.38 28.54 4.12
N THR A 477 4.30 29.09 4.66
CA THR A 477 2.99 28.46 4.67
C THR A 477 2.02 29.29 3.83
N VAL A 478 1.23 28.60 3.01
CA VAL A 478 0.08 29.17 2.30
C VAL A 478 -1.16 28.41 2.76
N THR A 479 -2.21 29.15 3.11
CA THR A 479 -3.46 28.60 3.65
C THR A 479 -4.60 29.02 2.75
N TRP A 480 -5.53 28.08 2.54
CA TRP A 480 -6.75 28.29 1.80
C TRP A 480 -7.94 27.77 2.59
N THR A 481 -9.06 28.46 2.46
CA THR A 481 -10.37 27.89 2.75
C THR A 481 -10.87 27.19 1.48
N VAL A 482 -10.90 25.86 1.50
CA VAL A 482 -11.35 24.99 0.39
C VAL A 482 -12.80 24.57 0.61
N THR A 483 -13.62 24.70 -0.41
CA THR A 483 -15.06 24.39 -0.35
C THR A 483 -15.43 23.45 -1.50
N PRO A 484 -15.75 22.17 -1.22
CA PRO A 484 -16.36 21.28 -2.19
C PRO A 484 -17.68 21.87 -2.70
N SER A 485 -17.99 21.64 -3.97
CA SER A 485 -19.28 22.06 -4.52
C SER A 485 -20.44 21.39 -3.77
N ALA A 486 -21.61 22.01 -3.74
CA ALA A 486 -22.79 21.45 -3.05
C ALA A 486 -23.26 20.12 -3.66
N ASP A 487 -22.91 19.87 -4.91
CA ASP A 487 -23.17 18.65 -5.70
C ASP A 487 -21.93 17.74 -5.82
N ALA A 488 -20.87 17.97 -5.03
CA ALA A 488 -19.68 17.12 -5.04
C ALA A 488 -20.02 15.68 -4.62
N THR A 489 -19.59 14.70 -5.42
CA THR A 489 -19.71 13.28 -5.07
C THR A 489 -19.06 13.01 -3.71
N TRP A 490 -19.80 12.36 -2.82
CA TRP A 490 -19.34 12.00 -1.48
C TRP A 490 -18.41 10.79 -1.52
N GLY A 491 -17.49 10.73 -0.57
CA GLY A 491 -16.43 9.72 -0.51
C GLY A 491 -15.06 10.30 -0.87
N ALA A 492 -14.17 9.46 -1.40
CA ALA A 492 -12.80 9.84 -1.67
C ALA A 492 -12.69 10.90 -2.79
N ALA A 493 -11.97 11.98 -2.51
CA ALA A 493 -11.57 13.00 -3.48
C ALA A 493 -10.07 13.27 -3.32
N ARG A 494 -9.36 13.62 -4.39
CA ARG A 494 -7.93 13.96 -4.30
C ARG A 494 -7.75 15.46 -4.33
N ILE A 495 -6.95 15.98 -3.40
CA ILE A 495 -6.54 17.38 -3.36
C ILE A 495 -5.03 17.44 -3.54
N GLY A 496 -4.59 18.26 -4.49
CA GLY A 496 -3.20 18.47 -4.80
C GLY A 496 -2.73 19.88 -4.48
N VAL A 497 -1.42 20.02 -4.40
CA VAL A 497 -0.72 21.30 -4.40
C VAL A 497 0.51 21.20 -5.26
N ALA A 498 0.75 22.24 -6.04
CA ALA A 498 1.98 22.40 -6.81
C ALA A 498 2.65 23.72 -6.43
N SER A 499 3.95 23.68 -6.20
CA SER A 499 4.79 24.86 -6.07
C SER A 499 5.80 24.94 -7.20
N SER A 500 6.02 26.17 -7.68
CA SER A 500 7.12 26.50 -8.58
C SER A 500 8.08 27.47 -7.89
N PHE A 501 9.37 27.36 -8.17
CA PHE A 501 10.40 28.25 -7.62
C PHE A 501 11.60 28.33 -8.56
N ARG A 502 12.34 29.44 -8.52
CA ARG A 502 13.62 29.58 -9.23
C ARG A 502 14.77 29.06 -8.39
N GLN A 503 15.60 28.24 -9.01
CA GLN A 503 16.84 27.71 -8.44
C GLN A 503 17.86 27.50 -9.57
N SER A 504 19.10 27.95 -9.37
CA SER A 504 20.18 27.80 -10.36
C SER A 504 19.80 28.31 -11.77
N GLY A 505 19.04 29.42 -11.84
CA GLY A 505 18.58 30.01 -13.11
C GLY A 505 17.43 29.26 -13.80
N ARG A 506 16.92 28.17 -13.23
CA ARG A 506 15.83 27.34 -13.78
C ARG A 506 14.57 27.48 -12.93
N VAL A 507 13.40 27.39 -13.56
CA VAL A 507 12.15 27.17 -12.82
C VAL A 507 12.06 25.68 -12.48
N ARG A 508 11.82 25.40 -11.21
CA ARG A 508 11.69 24.08 -10.62
C ARG A 508 10.31 23.91 -10.03
N HIS A 509 9.92 22.66 -9.85
CA HIS A 509 8.61 22.29 -9.34
C HIS A 509 8.76 21.23 -8.26
N ASP A 510 7.83 21.27 -7.31
CA ASP A 510 7.55 20.19 -6.38
C ASP A 510 6.04 20.19 -6.10
N SER A 511 5.50 19.05 -5.71
CA SER A 511 4.06 18.88 -5.52
C SER A 511 3.78 17.88 -4.41
N ASP A 512 2.61 18.02 -3.82
CA ASP A 512 2.08 17.07 -2.87
C ASP A 512 0.58 16.86 -3.10
N SER A 513 0.03 15.79 -2.55
CA SER A 513 -1.40 15.53 -2.61
C SER A 513 -1.85 14.65 -1.47
N VAL A 514 -3.04 14.90 -0.95
CA VAL A 514 -3.70 14.03 0.01
C VAL A 514 -5.02 13.54 -0.57
N ASP A 515 -5.43 12.36 -0.15
CA ASP A 515 -6.80 11.94 -0.35
C ASP A 515 -7.64 12.60 0.75
N ALA A 516 -8.82 13.08 0.39
CA ALA A 516 -9.79 13.75 1.24
C ALA A 516 -11.07 12.92 1.24
N THR A 517 -11.87 13.01 2.29
CA THR A 517 -13.20 12.40 2.33
C THR A 517 -14.23 13.52 2.27
N VAL A 518 -15.00 13.57 1.19
CA VAL A 518 -16.16 14.45 1.08
C VAL A 518 -17.31 13.81 1.84
N VAL A 519 -17.78 14.47 2.89
CA VAL A 519 -18.90 14.01 3.70
C VAL A 519 -20.19 14.76 3.32
N PRO A 520 -21.35 14.07 3.39
CA PRO A 520 -22.63 14.67 3.07
C PRO A 520 -23.02 15.76 4.08
N ALA A 521 -23.88 16.67 3.62
CA ALA A 521 -24.59 17.65 4.46
C ALA A 521 -26.10 17.48 4.24
N PRO A 522 -26.94 17.68 5.27
CA PRO A 522 -28.40 17.63 5.10
C PRO A 522 -28.89 18.62 4.04
N THR A 523 -29.42 18.11 2.93
CA THR A 523 -29.95 18.90 1.81
C THR A 523 -31.36 18.48 1.38
N GLY A 524 -31.91 17.44 2.01
CA GLY A 524 -33.16 16.80 1.60
C GLY A 524 -32.99 15.84 0.43
N VAL A 525 -34.09 15.23 0.00
CA VAL A 525 -34.16 14.39 -1.21
C VAL A 525 -35.14 14.99 -2.20
N ARG A 526 -35.08 14.55 -3.45
CA ARG A 526 -35.93 15.04 -4.55
C ARG A 526 -36.78 13.90 -5.09
N ALA A 527 -37.96 14.27 -5.61
CA ALA A 527 -38.83 13.33 -6.33
C ALA A 527 -38.03 12.60 -7.44
N PRO A 528 -38.31 11.30 -7.67
CA PRO A 528 -39.40 10.51 -7.10
C PRO A 528 -39.16 9.95 -5.69
N TYR A 529 -37.98 10.16 -5.10
CA TYR A 529 -37.66 9.68 -3.76
C TYR A 529 -38.44 10.45 -2.69
N LEU A 530 -38.99 9.71 -1.73
CA LEU A 530 -39.67 10.21 -0.55
C LEU A 530 -38.89 9.82 0.71
N THR A 531 -39.21 10.46 1.84
CA THR A 531 -38.60 10.17 3.14
C THR A 531 -39.67 9.81 4.16
N THR A 532 -39.36 8.89 5.06
CA THR A 532 -40.20 8.58 6.22
C THR A 532 -39.32 8.30 7.43
N THR A 533 -39.82 8.61 8.62
CA THR A 533 -39.16 8.29 9.88
C THR A 533 -40.17 7.91 10.95
N THR A 534 -39.79 6.95 11.78
CA THR A 534 -40.53 6.55 12.98
C THR A 534 -39.81 7.00 14.25
N ALA A 535 -38.66 7.67 14.12
CA ALA A 535 -37.91 8.31 15.20
C ALA A 535 -37.71 9.82 14.94
N GLU A 536 -37.53 10.60 16.00
CA GLU A 536 -37.27 12.04 15.88
C GLU A 536 -35.87 12.36 15.34
N GLY A 537 -35.72 13.54 14.74
CA GLY A 537 -34.41 14.09 14.37
C GLY A 537 -33.78 13.53 13.09
N ALA A 538 -34.53 12.75 12.30
CA ALA A 538 -34.01 12.22 11.04
C ALA A 538 -33.69 13.34 10.03
N GLN A 539 -32.53 13.25 9.39
CA GLN A 539 -32.13 14.14 8.30
C GLN A 539 -31.74 13.32 7.07
N TYR A 540 -31.84 13.96 5.90
CA TYR A 540 -31.62 13.28 4.63
C TYR A 540 -30.81 14.17 3.69
N ALA A 541 -30.08 13.53 2.79
CA ALA A 541 -29.45 14.19 1.66
C ALA A 541 -29.47 13.29 0.43
N GLN A 542 -29.51 13.91 -0.75
CA GLN A 542 -29.35 13.24 -2.02
C GLN A 542 -28.38 14.03 -2.90
N ASN A 543 -27.43 13.34 -3.52
CA ASN A 543 -26.55 13.91 -4.53
C ASN A 543 -26.16 12.89 -5.60
N SER A 544 -26.46 13.16 -6.88
CA SER A 544 -25.96 12.39 -8.03
C SER A 544 -26.03 10.86 -7.87
N GLY A 545 -27.18 10.33 -7.42
CA GLY A 545 -27.40 8.89 -7.18
C GLY A 545 -26.95 8.38 -5.80
N GLN A 546 -26.30 9.23 -5.01
CA GLN A 546 -25.93 8.97 -3.62
C GLN A 546 -27.01 9.49 -2.65
N PHE A 547 -27.13 8.82 -1.51
CA PHE A 547 -28.07 9.14 -0.45
C PHE A 547 -27.40 9.08 0.90
N ALA A 548 -27.74 10.01 1.80
CA ALA A 548 -27.31 9.97 3.18
C ALA A 548 -28.52 10.05 4.10
N ILE A 549 -28.50 9.24 5.15
CA ILE A 549 -29.54 9.20 6.19
C ILE A 549 -28.85 9.40 7.53
N TRP A 550 -29.23 10.46 8.24
CA TRP A 550 -28.95 10.61 9.66
C TRP A 550 -30.16 10.12 10.42
N ALA A 551 -30.02 9.05 11.18
CA ALA A 551 -31.13 8.41 11.88
C ALA A 551 -30.84 8.30 13.38
N GLY A 552 -31.86 8.58 14.19
CA GLY A 552 -31.93 8.10 15.57
C GLY A 552 -32.56 6.70 15.63
N GLY A 553 -33.24 6.43 16.73
CA GLY A 553 -34.02 5.21 16.93
C GLY A 553 -33.38 4.25 17.92
N GLN A 554 -34.20 3.75 18.82
CA GLN A 554 -33.82 2.85 19.89
C GLN A 554 -33.55 1.44 19.36
N ASP A 555 -34.37 0.95 18.42
CA ASP A 555 -34.14 -0.34 17.79
C ASP A 555 -34.92 -0.48 16.47
N LEU A 556 -34.42 -1.36 15.60
CA LEU A 556 -35.04 -1.81 14.35
C LEU A 556 -35.03 -3.34 14.38
N SER A 557 -35.83 -3.90 15.29
CA SER A 557 -36.04 -5.33 15.47
C SER A 557 -37.22 -5.59 16.41
N GLY A 558 -37.90 -6.72 16.22
CA GLY A 558 -38.96 -7.21 17.10
C GLY A 558 -39.99 -6.14 17.43
N TRP A 559 -40.04 -5.74 18.70
CA TRP A 559 -41.06 -4.83 19.22
C TRP A 559 -40.89 -3.35 18.84
N LYS A 560 -39.79 -2.98 18.17
CA LYS A 560 -39.57 -1.62 17.65
C LYS A 560 -39.25 -1.62 16.17
N ASP A 561 -39.76 -0.60 15.52
CA ASP A 561 -39.42 -0.23 14.14
C ASP A 561 -39.06 1.25 14.11
N GLU A 562 -37.99 1.64 14.80
CA GLU A 562 -37.50 3.02 14.86
C GLU A 562 -36.37 3.24 13.86
N LYS A 563 -36.71 3.87 12.74
CA LYS A 563 -35.86 4.01 11.56
C LYS A 563 -36.08 5.35 10.87
N ALA A 564 -35.13 5.72 10.03
CA ALA A 564 -35.31 6.69 8.97
C ALA A 564 -35.08 6.02 7.62
N ALA A 565 -35.87 6.37 6.61
CA ALA A 565 -35.80 5.77 5.28
C ALA A 565 -35.93 6.80 4.15
N VAL A 566 -35.20 6.55 3.07
CA VAL A 566 -35.39 7.16 1.75
C VAL A 566 -35.93 6.08 0.83
N TYR A 567 -37.12 6.27 0.25
CA TYR A 567 -37.82 5.20 -0.45
C TYR A 567 -38.51 5.66 -1.74
N LEU A 568 -38.83 4.69 -2.60
CA LEU A 568 -39.67 4.84 -3.76
C LEU A 568 -40.98 4.05 -3.57
N PRO A 569 -42.14 4.71 -3.68
CA PRO A 569 -43.41 4.02 -3.66
C PRO A 569 -43.56 3.04 -4.82
N GLY A 570 -44.04 1.82 -4.54
CA GLY A 570 -44.31 0.80 -5.57
C GLY A 570 -43.07 0.28 -6.32
N ALA A 571 -41.86 0.48 -5.77
CA ALA A 571 -40.61 0.09 -6.42
C ALA A 571 -40.15 -1.36 -6.09
N ALA A 572 -40.79 -2.05 -5.16
CA ALA A 572 -40.58 -3.47 -4.89
C ALA A 572 -41.64 -4.30 -5.62
N PRO A 573 -41.40 -4.76 -6.86
CA PRO A 573 -42.40 -5.52 -7.61
C PRO A 573 -42.74 -6.84 -6.93
N ALA A 574 -43.89 -7.40 -7.28
CA ALA A 574 -44.30 -8.72 -6.78
C ALA A 574 -43.29 -9.83 -7.13
N SER A 575 -42.55 -9.70 -8.24
CA SER A 575 -41.41 -10.54 -8.58
C SER A 575 -40.28 -9.64 -9.09
N GLY A 576 -39.08 -9.75 -8.52
CA GLY A 576 -37.96 -8.87 -8.86
C GLY A 576 -36.96 -8.69 -7.73
N SER A 577 -36.13 -7.66 -7.80
CA SER A 577 -35.13 -7.40 -6.76
C SER A 577 -34.95 -5.93 -6.42
N VAL A 578 -34.54 -5.65 -5.18
CA VAL A 578 -34.10 -4.35 -4.68
C VAL A 578 -32.63 -4.47 -4.31
N ILE A 579 -31.81 -3.59 -4.89
CA ILE A 579 -30.36 -3.62 -4.74
C ILE A 579 -29.86 -2.23 -4.34
N ALA A 580 -29.02 -2.16 -3.31
CA ALA A 580 -28.30 -0.95 -2.94
C ALA A 580 -26.85 -1.24 -2.56
N ARG A 581 -26.04 -0.19 -2.55
CA ARG A 581 -24.67 -0.25 -2.03
C ARG A 581 -24.49 0.73 -0.87
N VAL A 582 -24.17 0.18 0.30
CA VAL A 582 -23.82 0.95 1.52
C VAL A 582 -22.32 1.19 1.52
N VAL A 583 -21.89 2.44 1.38
CA VAL A 583 -20.46 2.79 1.29
C VAL A 583 -19.86 3.23 2.62
N GLY A 584 -20.68 3.59 3.59
CA GLY A 584 -20.20 3.91 4.92
C GLY A 584 -21.32 4.04 5.93
N GLN A 585 -21.01 3.67 7.16
CA GLN A 585 -21.84 3.91 8.32
C GLN A 585 -20.95 4.45 9.45
N THR A 586 -21.33 5.58 10.02
CA THR A 586 -20.61 6.21 11.13
C THR A 586 -21.57 6.65 12.22
N GLY A 587 -21.10 6.71 13.47
CA GLY A 587 -21.93 7.09 14.60
C GLY A 587 -22.83 5.95 15.10
N SER A 588 -23.26 6.10 16.36
CA SER A 588 -24.06 5.16 17.17
C SER A 588 -23.43 3.78 17.39
N GLY A 589 -23.63 3.23 18.60
CA GLY A 589 -22.99 2.04 19.12
C GLY A 589 -22.96 0.79 18.21
N PRO A 590 -22.33 -0.31 18.67
CA PRO A 590 -21.99 -1.45 17.81
C PRO A 590 -23.20 -2.11 17.10
N SER A 591 -24.43 -1.92 17.58
CA SER A 591 -25.67 -2.43 16.98
C SER A 591 -26.33 -1.52 15.94
N ALA A 592 -25.84 -0.29 15.76
CA ALA A 592 -26.35 0.63 14.75
C ALA A 592 -26.35 -0.04 13.37
N LYS A 593 -27.40 0.20 12.58
CA LYS A 593 -27.60 -0.55 11.34
C LYS A 593 -28.14 0.27 10.19
N ALA A 594 -27.70 -0.09 8.99
CA ALA A 594 -28.15 0.50 7.74
C ALA A 594 -28.21 -0.54 6.62
N GLY A 595 -29.09 -0.32 5.65
CA GLY A 595 -29.25 -1.21 4.51
C GLY A 595 -30.48 -0.89 3.68
N ILE A 596 -31.19 -1.94 3.25
CA ILE A 596 -32.39 -1.84 2.42
C ILE A 596 -33.61 -2.42 3.11
N ALA A 597 -34.78 -1.88 2.76
CA ALA A 597 -36.08 -2.29 3.27
C ALA A 597 -37.09 -2.42 2.12
N VAL A 598 -37.99 -3.40 2.22
CA VAL A 598 -39.18 -3.53 1.39
C VAL A 598 -40.39 -3.74 2.28
N ALA A 599 -41.51 -3.09 1.97
CA ALA A 599 -42.77 -3.23 2.70
C ALA A 599 -43.96 -3.01 1.77
N ASN A 600 -45.17 -3.39 2.17
CA ASN A 600 -46.37 -2.94 1.46
C ASN A 600 -46.51 -1.41 1.52
N ASP A 601 -46.09 -0.80 2.63
CA ASP A 601 -46.04 0.65 2.85
C ASP A 601 -44.94 0.93 3.88
N LEU A 602 -43.84 1.59 3.47
CA LEU A 602 -42.72 1.86 4.39
C LEU A 602 -43.06 2.94 5.44
N THR A 603 -44.18 3.66 5.26
CA THR A 603 -44.69 4.65 6.22
C THR A 603 -45.63 4.05 7.26
N ASP A 604 -46.20 2.87 6.97
CA ASP A 604 -47.13 2.15 7.84
C ASP A 604 -46.80 0.65 7.90
N PRO A 605 -45.78 0.26 8.70
CA PRO A 605 -45.31 -1.12 8.82
C PRO A 605 -46.42 -2.11 9.20
N ALA A 606 -47.46 -1.66 9.90
CA ALA A 606 -48.60 -2.51 10.29
C ALA A 606 -49.40 -3.05 9.10
N LYS A 607 -49.16 -2.54 7.88
CA LYS A 607 -49.67 -3.12 6.63
C LYS A 607 -48.89 -4.36 6.16
N GLY A 608 -47.81 -4.72 6.83
CA GLY A 608 -47.02 -5.92 6.60
C GLY A 608 -46.25 -5.90 5.28
N GLY A 609 -45.91 -7.09 4.78
CA GLY A 609 -45.04 -7.28 3.63
C GLY A 609 -43.60 -6.89 3.90
N TYR A 610 -43.21 -6.85 5.19
CA TYR A 610 -42.02 -6.14 5.64
C TYR A 610 -40.79 -7.05 5.73
N ALA A 611 -39.72 -6.65 5.05
CA ALA A 611 -38.42 -7.30 5.13
C ALA A 611 -37.30 -6.26 5.04
N VAL A 612 -36.24 -6.46 5.84
CA VAL A 612 -35.06 -5.61 5.82
C VAL A 612 -33.79 -6.46 5.71
N LEU A 613 -32.82 -5.92 5.00
CA LEU A 613 -31.46 -6.45 4.93
C LEU A 613 -30.52 -5.32 5.34
N THR A 614 -29.94 -5.42 6.53
CA THR A 614 -29.10 -4.38 7.14
C THR A 614 -27.73 -4.93 7.51
N MET A 615 -26.82 -4.03 7.88
CA MET A 615 -25.53 -4.40 8.46
C MET A 615 -25.28 -3.64 9.75
N SER A 616 -24.73 -4.32 10.76
CA SER A 616 -24.30 -3.73 12.03
C SER A 616 -22.91 -4.21 12.42
N ARG A 617 -22.13 -3.39 13.15
CA ARG A 617 -20.77 -3.78 13.58
C ARG A 617 -20.79 -5.02 14.48
N GLN A 618 -21.82 -5.16 15.31
CA GLN A 618 -21.95 -6.25 16.28
C GLN A 618 -22.39 -7.55 15.64
N PHE A 619 -23.31 -7.50 14.68
CA PHE A 619 -23.97 -8.71 14.18
C PHE A 619 -23.74 -9.00 12.69
N GLY A 620 -22.97 -8.17 11.98
CA GLY A 620 -22.64 -8.40 10.58
C GLY A 620 -23.81 -8.10 9.66
N VAL A 621 -24.08 -8.97 8.68
CA VAL A 621 -25.22 -8.83 7.76
C VAL A 621 -26.46 -9.48 8.39
N GLU A 622 -27.57 -8.76 8.43
CA GLU A 622 -28.78 -9.13 9.16
C GLU A 622 -29.98 -9.09 8.20
N PHE A 623 -30.61 -10.24 7.99
CA PHE A 623 -31.87 -10.35 7.26
C PHE A 623 -33.00 -10.58 8.24
N MET A 624 -33.93 -9.64 8.33
CA MET A 624 -35.06 -9.69 9.26
C MET A 624 -36.36 -9.52 8.49
N THR A 625 -37.40 -10.27 8.87
CA THR A 625 -38.71 -10.24 8.20
C THR A 625 -39.86 -10.27 9.20
N ASP A 626 -41.01 -9.76 8.76
CA ASP A 626 -42.31 -9.88 9.41
C ASP A 626 -42.97 -11.21 9.03
N SER A 627 -42.88 -12.20 9.92
CA SER A 627 -43.29 -13.57 9.63
C SER A 627 -44.76 -13.88 9.87
N ASP A 628 -45.47 -13.03 10.62
CA ASP A 628 -46.90 -13.20 10.93
C ASP A 628 -47.80 -12.09 10.33
N GLY A 629 -47.19 -11.06 9.74
CA GLY A 629 -47.88 -9.97 9.07
C GLY A 629 -48.36 -8.86 10.01
N ASP A 630 -47.87 -8.81 11.26
CA ASP A 630 -48.25 -7.80 12.25
C ASP A 630 -47.47 -6.48 12.13
N GLY A 631 -46.52 -6.41 11.19
CA GLY A 631 -45.67 -5.26 10.93
C GLY A 631 -44.39 -5.20 11.75
N LYS A 632 -44.06 -6.24 12.50
CA LYS A 632 -42.83 -6.31 13.31
C LYS A 632 -41.81 -7.26 12.70
N LEU A 633 -40.54 -6.90 12.81
CA LEU A 633 -39.43 -7.72 12.34
C LEU A 633 -39.07 -8.79 13.39
N ASP A 634 -39.75 -9.92 13.35
CA ASP A 634 -39.69 -10.97 14.39
C ASP A 634 -38.82 -12.18 14.03
N THR A 635 -38.23 -12.16 12.84
CA THR A 635 -37.27 -13.18 12.37
C THR A 635 -35.89 -12.62 12.15
N TRP A 636 -34.90 -13.52 12.12
CA TRP A 636 -33.51 -13.18 11.94
C TRP A 636 -32.75 -14.28 11.19
N ALA A 637 -31.96 -13.89 10.20
CA ALA A 637 -30.93 -14.69 9.55
C ALA A 637 -29.68 -13.85 9.25
N GLY A 638 -28.54 -14.50 9.05
CA GLY A 638 -27.26 -13.84 8.74
C GLY A 638 -26.25 -13.92 9.88
N GLY A 639 -25.31 -12.96 9.91
CA GLY A 639 -24.16 -12.95 10.82
C GLY A 639 -22.87 -12.45 10.14
N GLY A 640 -21.73 -12.76 10.77
CA GLY A 640 -20.40 -12.49 10.21
C GLY A 640 -19.88 -11.09 10.52
N ALA A 641 -18.95 -10.61 9.69
CA ALA A 641 -18.35 -9.29 9.84
C ALA A 641 -19.16 -8.24 9.06
N SER A 642 -19.25 -7.03 9.61
CA SER A 642 -19.67 -5.86 8.83
C SER A 642 -18.49 -5.35 8.00
N TYR A 643 -18.77 -4.93 6.77
CA TYR A 643 -17.80 -4.43 5.80
C TYR A 643 -18.45 -3.34 4.95
N HIS A 644 -17.65 -2.35 4.53
CA HIS A 644 -18.05 -1.33 3.59
C HIS A 644 -16.95 -1.12 2.55
N PRO A 645 -17.28 -0.91 1.26
CA PRO A 645 -18.64 -0.91 0.71
C PRO A 645 -19.28 -2.31 0.68
N ALA A 646 -20.60 -2.38 0.82
CA ALA A 646 -21.37 -3.62 0.76
C ALA A 646 -22.56 -3.49 -0.18
N TRP A 647 -22.66 -4.43 -1.11
CA TRP A 647 -23.83 -4.60 -1.95
C TRP A 647 -24.85 -5.48 -1.23
N LEU A 648 -26.08 -4.99 -1.09
CA LEU A 648 -27.20 -5.68 -0.46
C LEU A 648 -28.30 -5.88 -1.51
N LYS A 649 -28.87 -7.08 -1.55
CA LYS A 649 -29.92 -7.45 -2.50
C LYS A 649 -31.02 -8.26 -1.81
N LEU A 650 -32.25 -7.78 -1.93
CA LEU A 650 -33.47 -8.52 -1.60
C LEU A 650 -34.14 -8.94 -2.90
N VAL A 651 -34.38 -10.24 -3.07
CA VAL A 651 -35.12 -10.81 -4.19
C VAL A 651 -36.49 -11.25 -3.66
N ARG A 652 -37.56 -10.84 -4.34
CA ARG A 652 -38.93 -11.17 -4.00
C ARG A 652 -39.55 -11.98 -5.13
N ASP A 653 -40.33 -13.00 -4.78
CA ASP A 653 -41.22 -13.74 -5.68
C ASP A 653 -42.54 -14.07 -4.94
N GLY A 654 -43.54 -13.23 -5.13
CA GLY A 654 -44.77 -13.22 -4.34
C GLY A 654 -44.48 -12.89 -2.87
N SER A 655 -44.75 -13.85 -1.99
CA SER A 655 -44.43 -13.77 -0.55
C SER A 655 -43.05 -14.35 -0.21
N ALA A 656 -42.37 -15.02 -1.14
CA ALA A 656 -41.03 -15.53 -0.90
C ALA A 656 -40.00 -14.40 -1.02
N CYS A 657 -39.11 -14.28 -0.03
CA CYS A 657 -38.01 -13.31 -0.02
C CYS A 657 -36.68 -14.02 0.20
N ALA A 658 -35.66 -13.66 -0.57
CA ALA A 658 -34.29 -14.12 -0.42
C ALA A 658 -33.32 -12.93 -0.32
N ALA A 659 -32.42 -12.99 0.65
CA ALA A 659 -31.43 -11.94 0.92
C ALA A 659 -30.04 -12.37 0.48
N TYR A 660 -29.30 -11.45 -0.13
CA TYR A 660 -27.93 -11.66 -0.59
C TYR A 660 -27.05 -10.46 -0.26
N ALA A 661 -25.78 -10.73 0.03
CA ALA A 661 -24.75 -9.70 0.19
C ALA A 661 -23.53 -9.98 -0.71
N SER A 662 -22.81 -8.93 -1.08
CA SER A 662 -21.60 -9.04 -1.91
C SER A 662 -20.62 -7.90 -1.61
N THR A 663 -19.32 -8.20 -1.67
CA THR A 663 -18.24 -7.21 -1.56
C THR A 663 -17.95 -6.53 -2.89
N ASP A 664 -18.27 -7.16 -4.02
CA ASP A 664 -17.91 -6.69 -5.37
C ASP A 664 -19.12 -6.42 -6.30
N GLY A 665 -20.32 -6.87 -5.92
CA GLY A 665 -21.56 -6.71 -6.67
C GLY A 665 -21.80 -7.79 -7.73
N SER A 666 -20.87 -8.73 -7.88
CA SER A 666 -20.91 -9.83 -8.86
C SER A 666 -20.99 -11.19 -8.20
N ALA A 667 -20.20 -11.44 -7.13
CA ALA A 667 -20.21 -12.65 -6.35
C ALA A 667 -21.16 -12.49 -5.16
N TRP A 668 -22.36 -13.08 -5.25
CA TRP A 668 -23.40 -12.94 -4.25
C TRP A 668 -23.44 -14.13 -3.29
N GLN A 669 -23.33 -13.84 -2.00
CA GLN A 669 -23.56 -14.82 -0.94
C GLN A 669 -25.01 -14.72 -0.46
N GLN A 670 -25.71 -15.85 -0.42
CA GLN A 670 -27.05 -15.92 0.16
C GLN A 670 -26.97 -15.83 1.68
N VAL A 671 -27.69 -14.87 2.26
CA VAL A 671 -27.77 -14.61 3.71
C VAL A 671 -28.89 -15.45 4.33
N GLY A 672 -30.04 -15.53 3.64
CA GLY A 672 -31.18 -16.30 4.10
C GLY A 672 -32.37 -16.22 3.15
N THR A 673 -33.41 -17.00 3.46
CA THR A 673 -34.72 -17.00 2.79
C THR A 673 -35.82 -17.01 3.84
N ALA A 674 -36.90 -16.29 3.56
CA ALA A 674 -38.08 -16.24 4.41
C ALA A 674 -39.35 -16.15 3.56
N ASN A 675 -40.48 -16.55 4.14
CA ASN A 675 -41.79 -16.27 3.58
C ASN A 675 -42.38 -15.09 4.37
N VAL A 676 -42.84 -14.05 3.66
CA VAL A 676 -43.41 -12.81 4.20
C VAL A 676 -44.90 -12.79 3.85
N PRO A 677 -45.79 -13.35 4.69
CA PRO A 677 -47.13 -13.79 4.28
C PRO A 677 -48.07 -12.68 3.80
N SER A 678 -47.88 -11.45 4.28
CA SER A 678 -48.68 -10.27 3.93
C SER A 678 -48.15 -9.51 2.71
N ALA A 679 -47.01 -9.90 2.13
CA ALA A 679 -46.44 -9.25 0.95
C ALA A 679 -47.32 -9.51 -0.28
N SER A 680 -47.96 -8.46 -0.82
CA SER A 680 -48.84 -8.58 -1.99
C SER A 680 -48.67 -7.39 -2.94
N GLY A 681 -48.79 -7.64 -4.26
CA GLY A 681 -48.60 -6.60 -5.29
C GLY A 681 -47.24 -5.91 -5.24
N ASP A 682 -47.16 -4.74 -5.86
CA ASP A 682 -45.99 -3.89 -5.82
C ASP A 682 -45.98 -3.10 -4.49
N GLY A 683 -44.87 -3.21 -3.76
CA GLY A 683 -44.66 -2.53 -2.48
C GLY A 683 -43.61 -1.42 -2.58
N ASP A 684 -43.35 -0.76 -1.47
CA ASP A 684 -42.31 0.25 -1.35
C ASP A 684 -40.93 -0.39 -1.21
N ALA A 685 -39.91 0.24 -1.80
CA ALA A 685 -38.52 -0.14 -1.65
C ALA A 685 -37.69 1.06 -1.22
N GLY A 686 -36.78 0.89 -0.27
CA GLY A 686 -35.97 2.01 0.21
C GLY A 686 -34.68 1.64 0.90
N LEU A 687 -33.90 2.68 1.14
CA LEU A 687 -32.70 2.71 1.97
C LEU A 687 -33.15 3.00 3.40
N VAL A 688 -32.57 2.32 4.39
CA VAL A 688 -32.96 2.45 5.80
C VAL A 688 -31.75 2.60 6.70
N ALA A 689 -31.88 3.36 7.79
CA ALA A 689 -30.92 3.42 8.87
C ALA A 689 -31.61 3.53 10.24
N SER A 690 -30.98 2.98 11.28
CA SER A 690 -31.37 3.11 12.69
C SER A 690 -30.12 3.15 13.58
N ALA A 691 -30.11 4.05 14.56
CA ALA A 691 -29.01 4.17 15.50
C ALA A 691 -28.92 2.99 16.48
N VAL A 692 -30.03 2.28 16.70
CA VAL A 692 -30.16 1.20 17.70
C VAL A 692 -29.57 1.64 19.04
N ASN A 693 -30.07 2.78 19.54
CA ASN A 693 -29.43 3.54 20.59
C ASN A 693 -30.02 3.31 21.98
N LEU A 694 -30.65 2.16 22.23
CA LEU A 694 -31.16 1.77 23.56
C LEU A 694 -30.08 1.89 24.65
N ASP A 695 -28.89 1.38 24.38
CA ASP A 695 -27.75 1.44 25.29
C ASP A 695 -26.92 2.74 25.16
N TYR A 696 -27.29 3.61 24.20
CA TYR A 696 -26.59 4.86 23.87
C TYR A 696 -27.57 6.02 23.60
N PRO A 697 -28.47 6.39 24.54
CA PRO A 697 -29.60 7.27 24.23
C PRO A 697 -29.19 8.62 23.65
N GLY A 698 -29.84 9.00 22.54
CA GLY A 698 -29.59 10.27 21.86
C GLY A 698 -28.47 10.24 20.81
N GLU A 699 -27.74 9.14 20.70
CA GLU A 699 -26.79 8.95 19.59
C GLU A 699 -27.52 8.77 18.25
N THR A 700 -26.88 9.21 17.17
CA THR A 700 -27.38 9.07 15.79
C THR A 700 -26.39 8.26 14.96
N THR A 701 -26.92 7.56 13.96
CA THR A 701 -26.12 6.95 12.89
C THR A 701 -26.16 7.82 11.65
N THR A 702 -25.10 7.82 10.87
CA THR A 702 -25.04 8.34 9.50
C THR A 702 -24.77 7.17 8.57
N ALA A 703 -25.71 6.88 7.68
CA ALA A 703 -25.55 5.89 6.62
C ALA A 703 -25.41 6.58 5.27
N VAL A 704 -24.43 6.17 4.47
CA VAL A 704 -24.18 6.70 3.12
C VAL A 704 -24.29 5.57 2.11
N PHE A 705 -25.06 5.82 1.06
CA PHE A 705 -25.31 4.91 -0.05
C PHE A 705 -24.91 5.61 -1.35
N ASP A 706 -24.35 4.88 -2.31
CA ASP A 706 -24.00 5.44 -3.62
C ASP A 706 -24.66 4.73 -4.80
N SER A 707 -25.56 3.78 -4.51
CA SER A 707 -26.38 3.10 -5.50
C SER A 707 -27.68 2.64 -4.86
N PHE A 708 -28.77 2.78 -5.61
CA PHE A 708 -30.08 2.19 -5.33
C PHE A 708 -30.77 1.87 -6.66
N SER A 709 -31.29 0.65 -6.80
CA SER A 709 -31.96 0.20 -8.03
C SER A 709 -32.95 -0.91 -7.74
N THR A 710 -33.93 -1.06 -8.61
CA THR A 710 -34.92 -2.14 -8.57
C THR A 710 -35.04 -2.81 -9.94
N THR A 711 -35.35 -4.11 -9.94
CA THR A 711 -35.51 -4.92 -11.16
C THR A 711 -36.84 -5.64 -11.14
N HIS A 712 -37.44 -5.82 -12.33
CA HIS A 712 -38.68 -6.57 -12.56
C HIS A 712 -38.38 -7.93 -13.17
#